data_AF-A0A1W9VIF7-F1
#
_entry.id   AF-A0A1W9VIF7-F1
#
_cell.length_a   1.000
_cell.length_b   1.000
_cell.length_c   1.000
_cell.angle_alpha   90.00
_cell.angle_beta   90.00
_cell.angle_gamma   90.00
#
_symmetry.space_group_name_H-M   'P 1'
#
loop_
_entity.id
_entity.type
_entity.pdbx_description
1 polymer ?
#
loop_
_entity_poly.entity_id
_entity_poly.type
_entity_poly.pdbx_seq_one_letter_code
_entity_poly.pdbx_strand_id
1 'polypeptide(L)'
;MNIILTHEQTDFDGIASLLGAYLLDENLVPVLPRRVNRNVRAFLTLYGVELPFVDPRDLTGEPVESVCLVDTQSLTSVKGMSPATKVNVIDHHSRRPDVPADWSIALEKLGANTTIFVEAIQKRDLPLTPIQATLLLLGIYEDTGSLTYTRTTPRDIYAAGYLLEQAASMAIVADYVNLPLSLEQQEIYEFLSSQVESHVIHGHNILIAQADARETEAELSTLAHKLCDLLDPDALFLLLSTGGGVQLIARSTDDHIDVSAVARLFNGGGHPRAAAALIRDEEIGDIYSKLLQALDSHVQPAITAGQIMSRGPQTLLPSTSVEEAEGLMIQYGYEGYPVVEEGQIVGLLTRRAVDRARTHKLNLTAKSLMEAGDVSVYPADPIEKIQNVMTDTGWGQIPVVDPQNGHIIGIVTRTDLLKILTPSAPAPGRQNLAPRLEAKLPPARLKLLTTIAELAQTRQDALYIVGGFVRDLLLDYPSLDFDLVVEGDAIALAKIVQKRFRGRVTTHGRFGTAKWFLDKANLDTLHISPAEVKTLPATLDFITARTEFYTHPTALPTVKSGSIKLDLHRRDFTINTLALRLDGRHYGELYDYWGGLNDLKQGLVRVLHSLSFVDDPTRMLRAVRYEQRYGFAIGNRTQQLLLEARPLIDRVSGDRIRHEFNRIFEEEKATQMMERLHSLGVLEAICASLLWDDVLTRQVEGIPQAAPPAAWGLKLEFEGMPLRRALIYSLWLMRVIDPSDAIKALKLNINLAVIIEAACQLQRDLPQLRESPPSVITARLWRVPILAVYAVYLTVEDARGKSILLEYAAKWRHVAARTTGHDLQERGLPPGPRYAQILIALRSAWLDGAVTSEEEEEALLSELLGEGEAAS
;
A
#
# COMPACT_ATOMS: atom_id res chain seq x y z
N MET A 1 55.59 -10.93 8.48
CA MET A 1 54.85 -9.65 8.36
C MET A 1 53.51 -9.84 7.66
N ASN A 2 52.53 -8.98 7.95
CA ASN A 2 51.22 -8.95 7.27
C ASN A 2 51.09 -7.63 6.52
N ILE A 3 50.72 -7.68 5.24
CA ILE A 3 50.72 -6.49 4.37
C ILE A 3 49.36 -6.27 3.73
N ILE A 4 49.09 -5.02 3.33
CA ILE A 4 47.91 -4.62 2.57
C ILE A 4 48.39 -4.17 1.19
N LEU A 5 47.72 -4.66 0.15
CA LEU A 5 48.02 -4.35 -1.25
C LEU A 5 46.73 -3.99 -1.99
N THR A 6 46.88 -3.22 -3.07
CA THR A 6 45.79 -2.84 -3.99
C THR A 6 46.29 -2.97 -5.45
N HIS A 7 45.45 -2.64 -6.43
CA HIS A 7 45.78 -2.77 -7.86
C HIS A 7 46.87 -1.77 -8.30
N GLU A 8 47.60 -2.09 -9.36
CA GLU A 8 48.52 -1.12 -10.00
C GLU A 8 47.74 -0.11 -10.84
N GLN A 9 48.22 1.13 -10.96
CA GLN A 9 47.47 2.31 -11.45
C GLN A 9 46.31 2.69 -10.51
N THR A 10 46.61 2.75 -9.23
CA THR A 10 45.62 2.98 -8.18
C THR A 10 45.02 4.37 -8.21
N ASP A 11 43.71 4.42 -8.08
CA ASP A 11 42.89 5.61 -7.82
C ASP A 11 42.76 5.89 -6.31
N PHE A 12 41.94 6.87 -5.94
CA PHE A 12 41.68 7.21 -4.55
C PHE A 12 40.89 6.12 -3.83
N ASP A 13 40.02 5.34 -4.47
CA ASP A 13 39.27 4.28 -3.77
C ASP A 13 40.23 3.17 -3.30
N GLY A 14 41.16 2.76 -4.16
CA GLY A 14 42.20 1.80 -3.79
C GLY A 14 43.15 2.31 -2.71
N ILE A 15 43.64 3.56 -2.81
CA ILE A 15 44.53 4.16 -1.80
C ILE A 15 43.81 4.45 -0.48
N ALA A 16 42.56 4.92 -0.52
CA ALA A 16 41.76 5.14 0.67
C ALA A 16 41.41 3.82 1.35
N SER A 17 41.14 2.76 0.58
CA SER A 17 40.96 1.41 1.10
C SER A 17 42.21 0.88 1.81
N LEU A 18 43.43 1.17 1.31
CA LEU A 18 44.68 0.84 2.01
C LEU A 18 44.74 1.51 3.39
N LEU A 19 44.44 2.81 3.44
CA LEU A 19 44.39 3.57 4.70
C LEU A 19 43.32 2.99 5.65
N GLY A 20 42.11 2.75 5.14
CA GLY A 20 40.99 2.24 5.92
C GLY A 20 41.29 0.87 6.56
N ALA A 21 41.91 -0.03 5.81
CA ALA A 21 42.34 -1.33 6.32
C ALA A 21 43.41 -1.20 7.42
N TYR A 22 44.40 -0.31 7.23
CA TYR A 22 45.42 -0.04 8.26
C TYR A 22 44.82 0.54 9.55
N LEU A 23 43.89 1.49 9.44
CA LEU A 23 43.25 2.11 10.61
C LEU A 23 42.44 1.09 11.44
N LEU A 24 41.95 0.02 10.82
CA LEU A 24 41.23 -1.06 11.53
C LEU A 24 42.16 -2.09 12.19
N ASP A 25 43.40 -2.22 11.71
CA ASP A 25 44.43 -3.11 12.26
C ASP A 25 45.83 -2.56 11.96
N GLU A 26 46.39 -1.82 12.92
CA GLU A 26 47.71 -1.18 12.81
C GLU A 26 48.88 -2.18 12.71
N ASN A 27 48.64 -3.49 12.88
CA ASN A 27 49.65 -4.54 12.66
C ASN A 27 49.86 -4.86 11.18
N LEU A 28 48.97 -4.39 10.31
CA LEU A 28 49.09 -4.53 8.87
C LEU A 28 49.97 -3.42 8.29
N VAL A 29 50.81 -3.72 7.32
CA VAL A 29 51.66 -2.72 6.65
C VAL A 29 51.01 -2.30 5.32
N PRO A 30 50.53 -1.05 5.15
CA PRO A 30 49.92 -0.59 3.92
C PRO A 30 51.01 -0.20 2.90
N VAL A 31 51.26 -1.08 1.93
CA VAL A 31 52.33 -0.92 0.96
C VAL A 31 51.83 -0.15 -0.25
N LEU A 32 52.55 0.92 -0.63
CA LEU A 32 52.19 1.70 -1.82
C LEU A 32 52.36 0.87 -3.09
N PRO A 33 51.47 1.01 -4.07
CA PRO A 33 51.63 0.41 -5.39
C PRO A 33 52.71 1.16 -6.18
N ARG A 34 53.33 0.51 -7.16
CA ARG A 34 54.44 1.11 -7.93
C ARG A 34 53.95 2.21 -8.85
N ARG A 35 52.71 2.08 -9.34
CA ARG A 35 52.03 3.08 -10.18
C ARG A 35 50.73 3.49 -9.51
N VAL A 36 50.59 4.78 -9.27
CA VAL A 36 49.34 5.44 -8.87
C VAL A 36 48.93 6.46 -9.93
N ASN A 37 47.63 6.76 -9.97
CA ASN A 37 47.07 7.79 -10.83
C ASN A 37 47.65 9.17 -10.51
N ARG A 38 47.58 10.09 -11.48
CA ARG A 38 48.23 11.40 -11.38
C ARG A 38 47.68 12.23 -10.21
N ASN A 39 46.36 12.19 -10.01
CA ASN A 39 45.66 12.84 -8.91
C ASN A 39 46.15 12.33 -7.55
N VAL A 40 46.17 11.01 -7.38
CA VAL A 40 46.66 10.34 -6.19
C VAL A 40 48.12 10.68 -5.93
N ARG A 41 48.98 10.66 -6.96
CA ARG A 41 50.40 11.04 -6.83
C ARG A 41 50.55 12.48 -6.33
N ALA A 42 49.79 13.41 -6.90
CA ALA A 42 49.83 14.80 -6.51
C ALA A 42 49.35 14.99 -5.05
N PHE A 43 48.32 14.25 -4.63
CA PHE A 43 47.85 14.26 -3.25
C PHE A 43 48.88 13.69 -2.29
N LEU A 44 49.43 12.50 -2.57
CA LEU A 44 50.45 11.86 -1.75
C LEU A 44 51.75 12.69 -1.66
N THR A 45 52.09 13.46 -2.70
CA THR A 45 53.25 14.34 -2.67
C THR A 45 53.10 15.48 -1.66
N LEU A 46 51.88 16.02 -1.51
CA LEU A 46 51.62 17.14 -0.59
C LEU A 46 51.24 16.68 0.82
N TYR A 47 50.46 15.59 0.93
CA TYR A 47 49.84 15.16 2.19
C TYR A 47 50.34 13.79 2.68
N GLY A 48 51.13 13.07 1.89
CA GLY A 48 51.53 11.68 2.18
C GLY A 48 52.42 11.51 3.42
N VAL A 49 53.06 12.58 3.89
CA VAL A 49 53.88 12.55 5.11
C VAL A 49 53.06 12.23 6.36
N GLU A 50 51.78 12.60 6.38
CA GLU A 50 50.85 12.33 7.49
C GLU A 50 50.19 10.95 7.40
N LEU A 51 50.51 10.16 6.36
CA LEU A 51 49.86 8.90 6.05
C LEU A 51 50.81 7.70 6.31
N PRO A 52 50.28 6.55 6.75
CA PRO A 52 51.08 5.43 7.26
C PRO A 52 51.70 4.56 6.16
N PHE A 53 51.79 5.07 4.94
CA PHE A 53 52.12 4.30 3.76
C PHE A 53 53.62 3.96 3.66
N VAL A 54 53.93 2.74 3.22
CA VAL A 54 55.32 2.26 3.05
C VAL A 54 55.63 2.03 1.58
N ASP A 55 56.75 2.59 1.09
CA ASP A 55 57.21 2.31 -0.27
C ASP A 55 57.69 0.85 -0.39
N PRO A 56 57.32 0.12 -1.47
CA PRO A 56 57.77 -1.26 -1.69
C PRO A 56 59.28 -1.48 -1.57
N ARG A 57 60.09 -0.45 -1.89
CA ARG A 57 61.56 -0.50 -1.82
C ARG A 57 62.09 -0.52 -0.39
N ASP A 58 61.30 -0.02 0.56
CA ASP A 58 61.66 0.11 1.97
C ASP A 58 61.26 -1.12 2.79
N LEU A 59 60.65 -2.14 2.17
CA LEU A 59 60.32 -3.40 2.81
C LEU A 59 61.60 -4.17 3.22
N THR A 60 61.67 -4.54 4.50
CA THR A 60 62.83 -5.21 5.14
C THR A 60 63.14 -6.60 4.57
N GLY A 61 62.23 -7.19 3.79
CA GLY A 61 62.40 -8.50 3.16
C GLY A 61 62.09 -9.68 4.08
N GLU A 62 61.46 -9.43 5.23
CA GLU A 62 60.91 -10.47 6.10
C GLU A 62 59.84 -11.31 5.38
N PRO A 63 59.64 -12.59 5.77
CA PRO A 63 58.61 -13.43 5.18
C PRO A 63 57.21 -12.82 5.37
N VAL A 64 56.44 -12.74 4.29
CA VAL A 64 55.04 -12.32 4.32
C VAL A 64 54.19 -13.52 4.71
N GLU A 65 53.48 -13.42 5.84
CA GLU A 65 52.59 -14.47 6.34
C GLU A 65 51.20 -14.37 5.70
N SER A 66 50.69 -13.14 5.58
CA SER A 66 49.41 -12.87 4.92
C SER A 66 49.37 -11.54 4.17
N VAL A 67 48.50 -11.47 3.16
CA VAL A 67 48.20 -10.30 2.34
C VAL A 67 46.70 -10.02 2.41
N CYS A 68 46.34 -8.78 2.72
CA CYS A 68 44.99 -8.25 2.49
C CYS A 68 44.97 -7.46 1.19
N LEU A 69 44.27 -7.97 0.18
CA LEU A 69 43.96 -7.25 -1.05
C LEU A 69 42.72 -6.39 -0.82
N VAL A 70 42.82 -5.11 -1.17
CA VAL A 70 41.70 -4.17 -1.07
C VAL A 70 41.45 -3.53 -2.43
N ASP A 71 40.18 -3.43 -2.81
CA ASP A 71 39.74 -2.90 -4.12
C ASP A 71 40.44 -3.59 -5.31
N THR A 72 40.73 -4.88 -5.15
CA THR A 72 41.32 -5.70 -6.20
C THR A 72 41.21 -7.18 -5.89
N GLN A 73 41.15 -7.99 -6.94
CA GLN A 73 41.26 -9.46 -6.87
C GLN A 73 42.54 -9.95 -7.56
N SER A 74 43.45 -9.04 -7.91
CA SER A 74 44.71 -9.35 -8.60
C SER A 74 45.90 -9.18 -7.65
N LEU A 75 46.68 -10.26 -7.48
CA LEU A 75 47.82 -10.27 -6.57
C LEU A 75 49.10 -9.80 -7.26
N THR A 76 49.71 -8.75 -6.73
CA THR A 76 51.03 -8.24 -7.16
C THR A 76 52.14 -8.88 -6.31
N SER A 77 53.24 -9.28 -6.94
CA SER A 77 54.38 -9.88 -6.23
C SER A 77 55.26 -8.82 -5.58
N VAL A 78 55.42 -8.89 -4.25
CA VAL A 78 56.35 -8.09 -3.47
C VAL A 78 57.38 -8.95 -2.73
N LYS A 79 58.48 -8.31 -2.32
CA LYS A 79 59.61 -8.97 -1.65
C LYS A 79 59.14 -9.63 -0.33
N GLY A 80 59.49 -10.90 -0.14
CA GLY A 80 59.12 -11.67 1.05
C GLY A 80 57.90 -12.59 0.88
N MET A 81 57.17 -12.51 -0.24
CA MET A 81 56.05 -13.42 -0.54
C MET A 81 56.53 -14.82 -0.94
N SER A 82 55.78 -15.83 -0.51
CA SER A 82 55.95 -17.24 -0.87
C SER A 82 54.63 -17.88 -1.30
N PRO A 83 54.63 -19.08 -1.91
CA PRO A 83 53.39 -19.82 -2.19
C PRO A 83 52.55 -20.18 -0.95
N ALA A 84 53.13 -20.12 0.26
CA ALA A 84 52.43 -20.38 1.51
C ALA A 84 51.74 -19.13 2.11
N THR A 85 51.87 -17.97 1.46
CA THR A 85 51.29 -16.71 1.93
C THR A 85 49.77 -16.76 1.84
N LYS A 86 49.08 -16.45 2.94
CA LYS A 86 47.60 -16.41 2.96
C LYS A 86 47.09 -15.14 2.30
N VAL A 87 46.06 -15.24 1.47
CA VAL A 87 45.47 -14.08 0.77
C VAL A 87 44.02 -13.90 1.20
N ASN A 88 43.72 -12.70 1.68
CA ASN A 88 42.38 -12.21 2.00
C ASN A 88 42.02 -11.08 1.04
N VAL A 89 40.78 -11.01 0.58
CA VAL A 89 40.30 -10.01 -0.38
C VAL A 89 39.09 -9.28 0.21
N ILE A 90 39.11 -7.96 0.16
CA ILE A 90 37.97 -7.08 0.45
C ILE A 90 37.74 -6.21 -0.78
N ASP A 91 36.65 -6.45 -1.49
CA ASP A 91 36.39 -5.82 -2.77
C ASP A 91 34.87 -5.62 -2.96
N HIS A 92 34.47 -4.54 -3.62
CA HIS A 92 33.06 -4.26 -3.93
C HIS A 92 32.61 -4.83 -5.29
N HIS A 93 33.56 -5.35 -6.09
CA HIS A 93 33.30 -5.96 -7.38
C HIS A 93 32.74 -7.39 -7.29
N SER A 94 32.19 -7.87 -8.42
CA SER A 94 31.79 -9.27 -8.53
C SER A 94 33.03 -10.19 -8.59
N ARG A 95 32.92 -11.39 -8.01
CA ARG A 95 34.02 -12.38 -8.00
C ARG A 95 34.48 -12.69 -9.42
N ARG A 96 35.78 -12.56 -9.70
CA ARG A 96 36.34 -12.96 -11.00
C ARG A 96 36.48 -14.49 -11.09
N PRO A 97 36.35 -15.08 -12.29
CA PRO A 97 36.40 -16.53 -12.47
C PRO A 97 37.76 -17.16 -12.16
N ASP A 98 38.83 -16.38 -12.27
CA ASP A 98 40.23 -16.77 -12.13
C ASP A 98 40.78 -16.68 -10.70
N VAL A 99 39.96 -16.24 -9.73
CA VAL A 99 40.40 -16.12 -8.34
C VAL A 99 40.49 -17.49 -7.66
N PRO A 100 41.65 -17.84 -7.06
CA PRO A 100 41.84 -19.13 -6.40
C PRO A 100 40.79 -19.43 -5.32
N ALA A 101 40.41 -20.70 -5.20
CA ALA A 101 39.35 -21.14 -4.28
C ALA A 101 39.78 -21.11 -2.79
N ASP A 102 41.09 -21.14 -2.53
CA ASP A 102 41.71 -21.12 -1.20
C ASP A 102 41.84 -19.70 -0.61
N TRP A 103 41.56 -18.66 -1.40
CA TRP A 103 41.55 -17.27 -0.91
C TRP A 103 40.31 -16.98 -0.09
N SER A 104 40.48 -16.23 1.01
CA SER A 104 39.35 -15.67 1.76
C SER A 104 38.86 -14.42 1.06
N ILE A 105 37.56 -14.32 0.77
CA ILE A 105 37.01 -13.18 0.00
C ILE A 105 35.75 -12.65 0.69
N ALA A 106 35.75 -11.36 0.98
CA ALA A 106 34.59 -10.59 1.40
C ALA A 106 34.19 -9.65 0.27
N LEU A 107 33.00 -9.85 -0.30
CA LEU A 107 32.46 -9.02 -1.38
C LEU A 107 31.19 -8.30 -0.92
N GLU A 108 31.14 -6.98 -1.10
CA GLU A 108 29.95 -6.17 -0.81
C GLU A 108 29.54 -5.31 -2.00
N LYS A 109 28.25 -5.25 -2.31
CA LYS A 109 27.78 -4.39 -3.41
C LYS A 109 27.58 -2.96 -2.92
N LEU A 110 28.57 -2.10 -3.15
CA LEU A 110 28.61 -0.70 -2.74
C LEU A 110 29.09 0.21 -3.87
N GLY A 111 28.89 1.52 -3.72
CA GLY A 111 29.35 2.52 -4.68
C GLY A 111 30.84 2.82 -4.61
N ALA A 112 31.50 2.50 -3.48
CA ALA A 112 32.96 2.53 -3.32
C ALA A 112 33.40 1.45 -2.32
N ASN A 113 34.57 0.86 -2.51
CA ASN A 113 35.15 -0.10 -1.56
C ASN A 113 35.52 0.57 -0.23
N THR A 114 35.95 1.83 -0.27
CA THR A 114 36.27 2.66 0.90
C THR A 114 35.11 2.73 1.92
N THR A 115 33.86 2.71 1.45
CA THR A 115 32.66 2.72 2.31
C THR A 115 32.65 1.60 3.34
N ILE A 116 33.15 0.40 2.99
CA ILE A 116 33.25 -0.76 3.90
C ILE A 116 34.11 -0.42 5.13
N PHE A 117 35.24 0.24 4.89
CA PHE A 117 36.19 0.60 5.95
C PHE A 117 35.67 1.74 6.81
N VAL A 118 35.05 2.75 6.20
CA VAL A 118 34.50 3.91 6.92
C VAL A 118 33.40 3.48 7.88
N GLU A 119 32.50 2.58 7.48
CA GLU A 119 31.47 2.05 8.38
C GLU A 119 32.09 1.24 9.54
N ALA A 120 33.14 0.47 9.28
CA ALA A 120 33.83 -0.28 10.31
C ALA A 120 34.57 0.64 11.31
N ILE A 121 35.18 1.72 10.80
CA ILE A 121 35.83 2.78 11.60
C ILE A 121 34.79 3.48 12.48
N GLN A 122 33.67 3.90 11.90
CA GLN A 122 32.56 4.53 12.62
C GLN A 122 32.01 3.63 13.72
N LYS A 123 31.80 2.34 13.41
CA LYS A 123 31.28 1.36 14.38
C LYS A 123 32.23 1.12 15.55
N ARG A 124 33.53 1.29 15.35
CA ARG A 124 34.57 1.16 16.39
C ARG A 124 34.92 2.50 17.07
N ASP A 125 34.30 3.59 16.65
CA ASP A 125 34.55 4.96 17.14
C ASP A 125 36.04 5.34 17.10
N LEU A 126 36.71 4.99 15.99
CA LEU A 126 38.13 5.29 15.81
C LEU A 126 38.32 6.75 15.37
N PRO A 127 39.19 7.52 16.03
CA PRO A 127 39.43 8.92 15.68
C PRO A 127 40.20 9.03 14.36
N LEU A 128 39.81 9.99 13.53
CA LEU A 128 40.48 10.30 12.26
C LEU A 128 41.13 11.69 12.32
N THR A 129 42.31 11.84 11.71
CA THR A 129 42.83 13.17 11.41
C THR A 129 42.07 13.78 10.22
N PRO A 130 42.04 15.12 10.09
CA PRO A 130 41.39 15.76 8.93
C PRO A 130 41.90 15.24 7.58
N ILE A 131 43.20 14.96 7.44
CA ILE A 131 43.79 14.42 6.21
C ILE A 131 43.36 12.96 5.98
N GLN A 132 43.31 12.13 7.01
CA GLN A 132 42.80 10.75 6.89
C GLN A 132 41.32 10.75 6.49
N ALA A 133 40.49 11.57 7.14
CA ALA A 133 39.08 11.70 6.80
C ALA A 133 38.90 12.23 5.37
N THR A 134 39.72 13.18 4.94
CA THR A 134 39.72 13.72 3.57
C THR A 134 40.10 12.67 2.52
N LEU A 135 41.13 11.85 2.78
CA LEU A 135 41.51 10.78 1.85
C LEU A 135 40.42 9.71 1.73
N LEU A 136 39.81 9.30 2.85
CA LEU A 136 38.68 8.38 2.81
C LEU A 136 37.49 8.98 2.04
N LEU A 137 37.26 10.29 2.15
CA LEU A 137 36.20 10.97 1.42
C LEU A 137 36.49 11.03 -0.08
N LEU A 138 37.74 11.28 -0.46
CA LEU A 138 38.21 11.23 -1.85
C LEU A 138 37.96 9.86 -2.49
N GLY A 139 38.21 8.77 -1.78
CA GLY A 139 37.94 7.42 -2.27
C GLY A 139 36.46 7.20 -2.60
N ILE A 140 35.56 7.60 -1.70
CA ILE A 140 34.11 7.53 -1.96
C ILE A 140 33.73 8.43 -3.14
N TYR A 141 34.20 9.67 -3.18
CA TYR A 141 33.82 10.63 -4.22
C TYR A 141 34.30 10.25 -5.61
N GLU A 142 35.48 9.65 -5.75
CA GLU A 142 35.99 9.24 -7.06
C GLU A 142 35.13 8.11 -7.65
N ASP A 143 34.88 7.05 -6.89
CA ASP A 143 34.22 5.86 -7.44
C ASP A 143 32.68 6.00 -7.53
N THR A 144 32.10 6.90 -6.74
CA THR A 144 30.67 7.26 -6.83
C THR A 144 30.36 8.39 -7.80
N GLY A 145 31.39 8.99 -8.45
CA GLY A 145 31.21 10.13 -9.35
C GLY A 145 30.67 11.36 -8.63
N SER A 146 31.24 11.68 -7.47
CA SER A 146 30.70 12.69 -6.54
C SER A 146 29.25 12.40 -6.14
N LEU A 147 28.96 11.13 -5.84
CA LEU A 147 27.65 10.61 -5.42
C LEU A 147 26.55 10.65 -6.50
N THR A 148 26.89 10.90 -7.77
CA THR A 148 25.88 10.99 -8.85
C THR A 148 25.70 9.68 -9.62
N TYR A 149 26.61 8.72 -9.50
CA TYR A 149 26.50 7.44 -10.19
C TYR A 149 25.36 6.59 -9.63
N THR A 150 24.66 5.86 -10.49
CA THR A 150 23.45 5.07 -10.14
C THR A 150 23.70 3.91 -9.17
N ARG A 151 24.96 3.46 -9.03
CA ARG A 151 25.38 2.45 -8.05
C ARG A 151 25.67 3.02 -6.67
N THR A 152 25.74 4.35 -6.54
CA THR A 152 25.87 5.01 -5.24
C THR A 152 24.73 4.56 -4.34
N THR A 153 25.08 3.98 -3.21
CA THR A 153 24.14 3.46 -2.22
C THR A 153 23.94 4.49 -1.10
N PRO A 154 22.85 4.38 -0.33
CA PRO A 154 22.68 5.19 0.88
C PRO A 154 23.84 5.07 1.87
N ARG A 155 24.52 3.90 1.89
CA ARG A 155 25.67 3.64 2.76
C ARG A 155 26.87 4.53 2.39
N ASP A 156 27.12 4.74 1.08
CA ASP A 156 28.17 5.64 0.61
C ASP A 156 27.91 7.09 1.05
N ILE A 157 26.64 7.53 0.99
CA ILE A 157 26.23 8.87 1.43
C ILE A 157 26.40 9.04 2.94
N TYR A 158 26.01 8.04 3.74
CA TYR A 158 26.18 8.10 5.19
C TYR A 158 27.67 8.07 5.59
N ALA A 159 28.48 7.25 4.93
CA ALA A 159 29.92 7.21 5.14
C ALA A 159 30.56 8.57 4.79
N ALA A 160 30.21 9.17 3.65
CA ALA A 160 30.66 10.51 3.30
C ALA A 160 30.24 11.57 4.33
N GLY A 161 28.99 11.51 4.81
CA GLY A 161 28.48 12.39 5.86
C GLY A 161 29.27 12.27 7.17
N TYR A 162 29.56 11.04 7.60
CA TYR A 162 30.39 10.78 8.78
C TYR A 162 31.81 11.37 8.63
N LEU A 163 32.45 11.22 7.46
CA LEU A 163 33.78 11.77 7.25
C LEU A 163 33.81 13.30 7.30
N LEU A 164 32.74 13.96 6.84
CA LEU A 164 32.58 15.41 6.99
C LEU A 164 32.43 15.80 8.46
N GLU A 165 31.74 15.01 9.28
CA GLU A 165 31.70 15.20 10.75
C GLU A 165 33.10 15.06 11.36
N GLN A 166 33.95 14.19 10.80
CA GLN A 166 35.37 14.02 11.17
C GLN A 166 36.29 15.07 10.53
N ALA A 167 35.76 16.22 10.12
CA ALA A 167 36.49 17.36 9.56
C ALA A 167 37.24 17.07 8.23
N ALA A 168 36.73 16.17 7.40
CA ALA A 168 37.19 16.04 6.02
C ALA A 168 36.99 17.36 5.23
N SER A 169 37.97 17.72 4.39
CA SER A 169 37.97 18.99 3.66
C SER A 169 37.41 18.84 2.24
N MET A 170 36.21 19.36 2.02
CA MET A 170 35.61 19.44 0.68
C MET A 170 36.42 20.30 -0.30
N ALA A 171 37.14 21.31 0.19
CA ALA A 171 37.99 22.14 -0.66
C ALA A 171 39.12 21.30 -1.28
N ILE A 172 39.76 20.45 -0.48
CA ILE A 172 40.78 19.53 -0.97
C ILE A 172 40.15 18.50 -1.91
N VAL A 173 38.98 17.93 -1.56
CA VAL A 173 38.29 16.97 -2.45
C VAL A 173 38.07 17.57 -3.85
N ALA A 174 37.59 18.82 -3.92
CA ALA A 174 37.31 19.49 -5.18
C ALA A 174 38.56 19.66 -6.08
N ASP A 175 39.73 19.94 -5.48
CA ASP A 175 40.99 20.13 -6.21
C ASP A 175 41.50 18.84 -6.88
N TYR A 176 41.15 17.67 -6.35
CA TYR A 176 41.69 16.38 -6.80
C TYR A 176 40.70 15.51 -7.58
N VAL A 177 39.39 15.72 -7.43
CA VAL A 177 38.37 15.02 -8.23
C VAL A 177 38.25 15.62 -9.65
N ASN A 178 38.47 16.93 -9.81
CA ASN A 178 38.28 17.65 -11.08
C ASN A 178 39.61 18.15 -11.68
N LEU A 179 40.49 17.25 -12.15
CA LEU A 179 41.77 17.70 -12.72
C LEU A 179 41.60 18.42 -14.06
N PRO A 180 42.38 19.50 -14.29
CA PRO A 180 42.55 20.06 -15.61
C PRO A 180 43.36 19.12 -16.51
N LEU A 181 43.02 19.09 -17.80
CA LEU A 181 43.78 18.37 -18.82
C LEU A 181 45.21 18.96 -18.91
N SER A 182 46.22 18.09 -19.02
CA SER A 182 47.58 18.51 -19.40
C SER A 182 47.63 19.07 -20.82
N LEU A 183 48.70 19.78 -21.19
CA LEU A 183 48.86 20.34 -22.53
C LEU A 183 48.77 19.24 -23.62
N GLU A 184 49.42 18.10 -23.41
CA GLU A 184 49.34 16.94 -24.33
C GLU A 184 47.90 16.40 -24.43
N GLN A 185 47.19 16.29 -23.31
CA GLN A 185 45.79 15.87 -23.29
C GLN A 185 44.86 16.90 -23.95
N GLN A 186 45.15 18.19 -23.84
CA GLN A 186 44.39 19.26 -24.48
C GLN A 186 44.49 19.17 -26.01
N GLU A 187 45.68 18.93 -26.54
CA GLU A 187 45.89 18.75 -27.99
C GLU A 187 45.08 17.55 -28.52
N ILE A 188 45.14 16.41 -27.83
CA ILE A 188 44.36 15.22 -28.19
C ILE A 188 42.85 15.49 -28.04
N TYR A 189 42.44 16.20 -26.97
CA TYR A 189 41.04 16.55 -26.73
C TYR A 189 40.46 17.42 -27.84
N GLU A 190 41.17 18.50 -28.23
CA GLU A 190 40.74 19.39 -29.31
C GLU A 190 40.64 18.63 -30.64
N PHE A 191 41.60 17.73 -30.91
CA PHE A 191 41.56 16.87 -32.09
C PHE A 191 40.33 15.94 -32.07
N LEU A 192 40.13 15.18 -30.99
CA LEU A 192 38.98 14.27 -30.83
C LEU A 192 37.65 15.02 -30.94
N SER A 193 37.54 16.20 -30.32
CA SER A 193 36.32 17.02 -30.36
C SER A 193 36.00 17.50 -31.79
N SER A 194 37.02 17.74 -32.62
CA SER A 194 36.85 18.16 -34.02
C SER A 194 36.55 16.99 -34.99
N GLN A 195 36.92 15.77 -34.63
CA GLN A 195 36.83 14.56 -35.47
C GLN A 195 35.80 13.53 -34.96
N VAL A 196 34.95 13.91 -34.01
CA VAL A 196 33.93 13.00 -33.47
C VAL A 196 32.84 12.72 -34.51
N GLU A 197 32.50 11.44 -34.67
CA GLU A 197 31.42 10.99 -35.54
C GLU A 197 30.19 10.61 -34.69
N SER A 198 29.01 11.05 -35.13
CA SER A 198 27.73 10.73 -34.48
C SER A 198 26.98 9.65 -35.26
N HIS A 199 26.57 8.61 -34.53
CA HIS A 199 25.83 7.47 -35.05
C HIS A 199 24.53 7.30 -34.25
N VAL A 200 23.38 7.36 -34.93
CA VAL A 200 22.08 7.10 -34.29
C VAL A 200 21.75 5.62 -34.43
N ILE A 201 21.88 4.86 -33.33
CA ILE A 201 21.68 3.41 -33.29
C ILE A 201 20.52 3.09 -32.34
N HIS A 202 19.48 2.44 -32.85
CA HIS A 202 18.23 2.12 -32.14
C HIS A 202 17.61 3.27 -31.34
N GLY A 203 17.80 4.52 -31.80
CA GLY A 203 17.26 5.73 -31.18
C GLY A 203 18.25 6.46 -30.26
N HIS A 204 19.43 5.91 -30.01
CA HIS A 204 20.47 6.52 -29.17
C HIS A 204 21.54 7.20 -30.00
N ASN A 205 22.01 8.37 -29.56
CA ASN A 205 23.13 9.11 -30.14
C ASN A 205 24.46 8.62 -29.56
N ILE A 206 25.18 7.83 -30.36
CA ILE A 206 26.47 7.26 -29.99
C ILE A 206 27.58 8.00 -30.72
N LEU A 207 28.54 8.52 -29.96
CA LEU A 207 29.71 9.20 -30.50
C LEU A 207 30.89 8.25 -30.59
N ILE A 208 31.62 8.30 -31.70
CA ILE A 208 32.86 7.56 -31.90
C ILE A 208 33.93 8.53 -32.37
N ALA A 209 35.09 8.53 -31.73
CA ALA A 209 36.22 9.38 -32.13
C ALA A 209 37.53 8.59 -32.13
N GLN A 210 38.45 9.00 -33.00
CA GLN A 210 39.76 8.36 -33.18
C GLN A 210 40.87 9.39 -33.04
N ALA A 211 41.98 9.02 -32.39
CA ALA A 211 43.17 9.88 -32.35
C ALA A 211 44.46 9.06 -32.22
N ASP A 212 45.58 9.70 -32.55
CA ASP A 212 46.92 9.20 -32.29
C ASP A 212 47.42 9.74 -30.95
N ALA A 213 47.76 8.82 -30.04
CA ALA A 213 48.24 9.10 -28.69
C ALA A 213 49.58 8.39 -28.43
N ARG A 214 50.37 8.07 -29.47
CA ARG A 214 51.65 7.37 -29.32
C ARG A 214 52.73 8.17 -28.58
N GLU A 215 52.62 9.50 -28.60
CA GLU A 215 53.61 10.40 -28.00
C GLU A 215 53.26 10.84 -26.57
N THR A 216 52.11 10.44 -26.02
CA THR A 216 51.73 10.81 -24.64
C THR A 216 51.91 9.66 -23.66
N GLU A 217 52.41 9.99 -22.47
CA GLU A 217 52.42 9.09 -21.31
C GLU A 217 51.25 9.36 -20.35
N ALA A 218 50.37 10.31 -20.68
CA ALA A 218 49.25 10.73 -19.85
C ALA A 218 48.08 9.73 -19.88
N GLU A 219 47.26 9.76 -18.81
CA GLU A 219 46.06 8.94 -18.73
C GLU A 219 44.98 9.43 -19.70
N LEU A 220 44.48 8.56 -20.57
CA LEU A 220 43.56 8.95 -21.64
C LEU A 220 42.07 8.87 -21.25
N SER A 221 41.75 8.24 -20.12
CA SER A 221 40.38 8.04 -19.63
C SER A 221 39.66 9.36 -19.31
N THR A 222 40.42 10.38 -18.90
CA THR A 222 39.93 11.72 -18.55
C THR A 222 39.40 12.47 -19.76
N LEU A 223 39.91 12.16 -20.96
CA LEU A 223 39.45 12.74 -22.22
C LEU A 223 38.00 12.34 -22.51
N ALA A 224 37.67 11.06 -22.29
CA ALA A 224 36.31 10.55 -22.48
C ALA A 224 35.32 11.26 -21.55
N HIS A 225 35.68 11.48 -20.28
CA HIS A 225 34.82 12.18 -19.33
C HIS A 225 34.55 13.63 -19.79
N LYS A 226 35.61 14.38 -20.14
CA LYS A 226 35.47 15.77 -20.62
C LYS A 226 34.72 15.90 -21.94
N LEU A 227 34.78 14.89 -22.82
CA LEU A 227 34.04 14.87 -24.07
C LEU A 227 32.56 14.55 -23.84
N CYS A 228 32.26 13.61 -22.93
CA CYS A 228 30.88 13.36 -22.50
C CYS A 228 30.25 14.61 -21.87
N ASP A 229 30.96 15.29 -20.97
CA ASP A 229 30.47 16.53 -20.33
C ASP A 229 30.19 17.65 -21.35
N LEU A 230 30.99 17.73 -22.42
CA LEU A 230 30.86 18.77 -23.44
C LEU A 230 29.76 18.46 -24.46
N LEU A 231 29.67 17.21 -24.90
CA LEU A 231 28.86 16.80 -26.06
C LEU A 231 27.56 16.08 -25.68
N ASP A 232 27.41 15.69 -24.42
CA ASP A 232 26.24 15.02 -23.84
C ASP A 232 25.70 13.83 -24.67
N PRO A 233 26.53 12.83 -25.04
CA PRO A 233 26.07 11.68 -25.81
C PRO A 233 25.49 10.58 -24.91
N ASP A 234 24.66 9.69 -25.47
CA ASP A 234 24.15 8.50 -24.77
C ASP A 234 25.28 7.48 -24.51
N ALA A 235 26.22 7.41 -25.47
CA ALA A 235 27.49 6.72 -25.30
C ALA A 235 28.61 7.34 -26.14
N LEU A 236 29.84 7.22 -25.65
CA LEU A 236 31.07 7.67 -26.30
C LEU A 236 32.07 6.52 -26.38
N PHE A 237 32.64 6.30 -27.56
CA PHE A 237 33.73 5.36 -27.78
C PHE A 237 34.93 6.08 -28.39
N LEU A 238 36.08 6.04 -27.71
CA LEU A 238 37.34 6.57 -28.18
C LEU A 238 38.26 5.42 -28.59
N LEU A 239 38.86 5.52 -29.78
CA LEU A 239 39.90 4.63 -30.26
C LEU A 239 41.22 5.41 -30.36
N LEU A 240 42.16 5.10 -29.48
CA LEU A 240 43.41 5.86 -29.33
C LEU A 240 44.60 4.98 -29.67
N SER A 241 45.39 5.35 -30.68
CA SER A 241 46.60 4.60 -31.02
C SER A 241 47.70 4.90 -30.00
N THR A 242 48.23 3.89 -29.32
CA THR A 242 49.30 4.03 -28.32
C THR A 242 50.53 3.21 -28.71
N GLY A 243 51.66 3.40 -28.02
CA GLY A 243 52.87 2.59 -28.24
C GLY A 243 52.68 1.08 -27.97
N GLY A 244 51.62 0.68 -27.26
CA GLY A 244 51.31 -0.71 -26.91
C GLY A 244 50.16 -1.34 -27.71
N GLY A 245 49.59 -0.64 -28.70
CA GLY A 245 48.41 -1.06 -29.46
C GLY A 245 47.32 0.01 -29.47
N VAL A 246 46.11 -0.33 -29.93
CA VAL A 246 44.95 0.57 -29.92
C VAL A 246 44.21 0.44 -28.59
N GLN A 247 44.05 1.55 -27.89
CA GLN A 247 43.28 1.63 -26.66
C GLN A 247 41.84 2.06 -26.97
N LEU A 248 40.88 1.20 -26.64
CA LEU A 248 39.46 1.51 -26.64
C LEU A 248 39.09 2.07 -25.26
N ILE A 249 38.44 3.23 -25.23
CA ILE A 249 37.86 3.81 -24.01
C ILE A 249 36.39 4.10 -24.29
N ALA A 250 35.50 3.58 -23.46
CA ALA A 250 34.07 3.72 -23.65
C ALA A 250 33.39 4.28 -22.40
N ARG A 251 32.46 5.19 -22.60
CA ARG A 251 31.61 5.76 -21.55
C ARG A 251 30.16 5.73 -22.02
N SER A 252 29.23 5.51 -21.11
CA SER A 252 27.80 5.67 -21.39
C SER A 252 27.10 6.42 -20.27
N THR A 253 26.19 7.30 -20.66
CA THR A 253 25.30 8.06 -19.80
C THR A 253 23.92 7.39 -19.70
N ASP A 254 23.61 6.45 -20.61
CA ASP A 254 22.37 5.69 -20.70
C ASP A 254 22.54 4.21 -20.28
N ASP A 255 21.66 3.72 -19.40
CA ASP A 255 21.70 2.32 -18.93
C ASP A 255 21.31 1.28 -20.00
N HIS A 256 20.72 1.72 -21.12
CA HIS A 256 20.38 0.86 -22.27
C HIS A 256 21.61 0.48 -23.12
N ILE A 257 22.77 1.10 -22.85
CA ILE A 257 24.03 0.86 -23.58
C ILE A 257 25.10 0.31 -22.63
N ASP A 258 25.25 -1.01 -22.56
CA ASP A 258 26.32 -1.64 -21.77
C ASP A 258 27.66 -1.60 -22.52
N VAL A 259 28.46 -0.57 -22.24
CA VAL A 259 29.78 -0.41 -22.89
C VAL A 259 30.80 -1.47 -22.46
N SER A 260 30.60 -2.12 -21.30
CA SER A 260 31.48 -3.23 -20.89
C SER A 260 31.25 -4.49 -21.71
N ALA A 261 30.01 -4.75 -22.11
CA ALA A 261 29.69 -5.84 -23.02
C ALA A 261 30.40 -5.65 -24.37
N VAL A 262 30.40 -4.42 -24.89
CA VAL A 262 31.13 -4.05 -26.12
C VAL A 262 32.64 -4.21 -25.92
N ALA A 263 33.20 -3.68 -24.84
CA ALA A 263 34.64 -3.78 -24.58
C ALA A 263 35.14 -5.23 -24.44
N ARG A 264 34.33 -6.15 -23.90
CA ARG A 264 34.71 -7.58 -23.77
C ARG A 264 34.96 -8.26 -25.13
N LEU A 265 34.31 -7.81 -26.20
CA LEU A 265 34.57 -8.32 -27.56
C LEU A 265 36.01 -8.04 -28.01
N PHE A 266 36.64 -7.03 -27.41
CA PHE A 266 38.00 -6.60 -27.67
C PHE A 266 38.96 -7.04 -26.56
N ASN A 267 38.61 -8.09 -25.79
CA ASN A 267 39.34 -8.55 -24.59
C ASN A 267 39.50 -7.45 -23.52
N GLY A 268 38.60 -6.47 -23.51
CA GLY A 268 38.52 -5.42 -22.50
C GLY A 268 37.71 -5.80 -21.27
N GLY A 269 37.66 -4.86 -20.33
CA GLY A 269 36.91 -4.99 -19.08
C GLY A 269 36.37 -3.65 -18.62
N GLY A 270 35.58 -3.68 -17.55
CA GLY A 270 34.99 -2.50 -16.94
C GLY A 270 33.54 -2.72 -16.49
N HIS A 271 32.77 -1.64 -16.54
CA HIS A 271 31.38 -1.52 -16.11
C HIS A 271 30.46 -1.07 -17.23
N PRO A 272 29.14 -1.29 -17.10
CA PRO A 272 28.18 -0.93 -18.14
C PRO A 272 28.22 0.53 -18.62
N ARG A 273 28.66 1.47 -17.77
CA ARG A 273 28.83 2.89 -18.12
C ARG A 273 30.27 3.31 -18.43
N ALA A 274 31.24 2.43 -18.25
CA ALA A 274 32.65 2.77 -18.23
C ALA A 274 33.51 1.55 -18.52
N ALA A 275 34.13 1.46 -19.69
CA ALA A 275 34.95 0.30 -20.02
C ALA A 275 36.18 0.68 -20.83
N ALA A 276 37.19 -0.18 -20.80
CA ALA A 276 38.39 -0.01 -21.59
C ALA A 276 38.91 -1.35 -22.11
N ALA A 277 39.58 -1.32 -23.26
CA ALA A 277 40.26 -2.47 -23.83
C ALA A 277 41.60 -2.03 -24.44
N LEU A 278 42.62 -2.89 -24.36
CA LEU A 278 43.88 -2.71 -25.09
C LEU A 278 43.97 -3.79 -26.16
N ILE A 279 43.88 -3.36 -27.42
CA ILE A 279 43.83 -4.24 -28.59
C ILE A 279 45.22 -4.25 -29.23
N ARG A 280 45.82 -5.44 -29.31
CA ARG A 280 47.13 -5.67 -29.92
C ARG A 280 46.95 -6.31 -31.29
N ASP A 281 47.84 -5.97 -32.21
CA ASP A 281 47.97 -6.62 -33.53
C ASP A 281 46.75 -6.45 -34.47
N GLU A 282 45.98 -5.38 -34.32
CA GLU A 282 44.90 -4.98 -35.25
C GLU A 282 44.99 -3.49 -35.61
N GLU A 283 44.59 -3.12 -36.84
CA GLU A 283 44.53 -1.72 -37.26
C GLU A 283 43.26 -1.03 -36.75
N ILE A 284 43.35 0.28 -36.48
CA ILE A 284 42.25 1.07 -35.91
C ILE A 284 40.98 1.06 -36.78
N GLY A 285 41.13 0.97 -38.11
CA GLY A 285 40.01 0.89 -39.05
C GLY A 285 39.22 -0.42 -38.97
N ASP A 286 39.90 -1.55 -38.73
CA ASP A 286 39.26 -2.85 -38.54
C ASP A 286 38.52 -2.89 -37.20
N ILE A 287 39.13 -2.32 -36.15
CA ILE A 287 38.52 -2.18 -34.83
C ILE A 287 37.27 -1.31 -34.90
N TYR A 288 37.33 -0.17 -35.60
CA TYR A 288 36.19 0.72 -35.81
C TYR A 288 35.02 0.00 -36.51
N SER A 289 35.31 -0.78 -37.55
CA SER A 289 34.29 -1.54 -38.27
C SER A 289 33.63 -2.62 -37.38
N LYS A 290 34.44 -3.35 -36.61
CA LYS A 290 33.94 -4.33 -35.62
C LYS A 290 33.11 -3.65 -34.53
N LEU A 291 33.51 -2.47 -34.07
CA LEU A 291 32.80 -1.69 -33.06
C LEU A 291 31.40 -1.31 -33.55
N LEU A 292 31.27 -0.76 -34.76
CA LEU A 292 29.96 -0.43 -35.34
C LEU A 292 29.03 -1.65 -35.42
N GLN A 293 29.57 -2.81 -35.83
CA GLN A 293 28.79 -4.05 -35.89
C GLN A 293 28.39 -4.55 -34.48
N ALA A 294 29.26 -4.38 -33.49
CA ALA A 294 28.97 -4.73 -32.11
C ALA A 294 27.86 -3.84 -31.51
N LEU A 295 27.88 -2.54 -31.80
CA LEU A 295 26.90 -1.58 -31.26
C LEU A 295 25.47 -1.92 -31.71
N ASP A 296 25.28 -2.32 -32.97
CA ASP A 296 23.95 -2.71 -33.49
C ASP A 296 23.33 -3.91 -32.73
N SER A 297 24.16 -4.77 -32.14
CA SER A 297 23.72 -5.97 -31.41
C SER A 297 23.69 -5.82 -29.88
N HIS A 298 24.31 -4.79 -29.32
CA HIS A 298 24.47 -4.60 -27.86
C HIS A 298 23.77 -3.36 -27.32
N VAL A 299 23.28 -2.46 -28.18
CA VAL A 299 22.45 -1.31 -27.79
C VAL A 299 21.00 -1.77 -27.72
N GLN A 300 20.35 -1.63 -26.56
CA GLN A 300 18.92 -1.88 -26.46
C GLN A 300 18.14 -0.76 -27.15
N PRO A 301 16.99 -1.05 -27.79
CA PRO A 301 16.20 0.01 -28.42
C PRO A 301 15.63 1.00 -27.41
N ALA A 302 15.74 2.28 -27.74
CA ALA A 302 15.14 3.36 -26.97
C ALA A 302 13.62 3.13 -26.83
N ILE A 303 13.07 3.45 -25.66
CA ILE A 303 11.63 3.38 -25.44
C ILE A 303 10.96 4.45 -26.30
N THR A 304 9.95 4.07 -27.07
CA THR A 304 9.27 4.96 -28.02
C THR A 304 7.90 5.41 -27.53
N ALA A 305 7.39 6.52 -28.08
CA ALA A 305 6.04 7.03 -27.83
C ALA A 305 4.98 5.93 -28.02
N GLY A 306 5.13 5.09 -29.05
CA GLY A 306 4.20 4.01 -29.38
C GLY A 306 4.12 2.89 -28.33
N GLN A 307 5.19 2.69 -27.56
CA GLN A 307 5.24 1.69 -26.48
C GLN A 307 4.56 2.18 -25.20
N ILE A 308 4.46 3.50 -25.01
CA ILE A 308 4.04 4.12 -23.74
C ILE A 308 2.70 4.84 -23.85
N MET A 309 2.27 5.18 -25.07
CA MET A 309 1.03 5.90 -25.31
C MET A 309 -0.20 5.10 -24.93
N SER A 310 -1.20 5.79 -24.40
CA SER A 310 -2.56 5.27 -24.29
C SER A 310 -3.24 5.35 -25.66
N ARG A 311 -3.71 4.20 -26.18
CA ARG A 311 -4.38 4.13 -27.50
C ARG A 311 -5.83 4.58 -27.42
N GLY A 312 -6.32 5.16 -28.50
CA GLY A 312 -7.72 5.62 -28.62
C GLY A 312 -8.07 6.72 -27.61
N PRO A 313 -7.33 7.85 -27.59
CA PRO A 313 -7.61 8.94 -26.68
C PRO A 313 -8.99 9.52 -26.95
N GLN A 314 -9.67 9.92 -25.88
CA GLN A 314 -10.92 10.68 -26.00
C GLN A 314 -10.58 12.10 -26.45
N THR A 315 -11.34 12.61 -27.41
CA THR A 315 -11.14 13.93 -28.00
C THR A 315 -12.39 14.79 -27.86
N LEU A 316 -12.25 16.10 -27.98
CA LEU A 316 -13.36 17.05 -27.98
C LEU A 316 -13.51 17.70 -29.35
N LEU A 317 -14.73 18.07 -29.70
CA LEU A 317 -14.97 18.92 -30.87
C LEU A 317 -14.75 20.39 -30.49
N PRO A 318 -14.35 21.26 -31.42
CA PRO A 318 -14.20 22.70 -31.15
C PRO A 318 -15.51 23.35 -30.63
N SER A 319 -16.66 22.79 -31.02
CA SER A 319 -17.99 23.23 -30.62
C SER A 319 -18.44 22.71 -29.24
N THR A 320 -17.72 21.78 -28.62
CA THR A 320 -18.08 21.21 -27.31
C THR A 320 -18.15 22.31 -26.25
N SER A 321 -19.23 22.32 -25.47
CA SER A 321 -19.44 23.32 -24.42
C SER A 321 -18.52 23.08 -23.21
N VAL A 322 -18.23 24.14 -22.45
CA VAL A 322 -17.43 24.01 -21.21
C VAL A 322 -18.10 23.12 -20.17
N GLU A 323 -19.42 23.14 -20.08
CA GLU A 323 -20.18 22.29 -19.14
C GLU A 323 -20.07 20.80 -19.51
N GLU A 324 -20.15 20.50 -20.81
CA GLU A 324 -19.96 19.14 -21.30
C GLU A 324 -18.50 18.67 -21.12
N ALA A 325 -17.53 19.53 -21.43
CA ALA A 325 -16.11 19.25 -21.22
C ALA A 325 -15.78 19.03 -19.73
N GLU A 326 -16.34 19.85 -18.83
CA GLU A 326 -16.24 19.66 -17.37
C GLU A 326 -16.83 18.33 -16.95
N GLY A 327 -18.01 17.98 -17.46
CA GLY A 327 -18.66 16.69 -17.21
C GLY A 327 -17.77 15.52 -17.62
N LEU A 328 -17.14 15.59 -18.79
CA LEU A 328 -16.20 14.57 -19.27
C LEU A 328 -14.93 14.51 -18.40
N MET A 329 -14.34 15.65 -18.05
CA MET A 329 -13.16 15.71 -17.18
C MET A 329 -13.45 15.14 -15.78
N ILE A 330 -14.61 15.43 -15.19
CA ILE A 330 -15.03 14.82 -13.92
C ILE A 330 -15.28 13.32 -14.12
N GLN A 331 -15.91 12.94 -15.23
CA GLN A 331 -16.28 11.56 -15.49
C GLN A 331 -15.07 10.64 -15.65
N TYR A 332 -14.06 11.08 -16.40
CA TYR A 332 -12.91 10.25 -16.74
C TYR A 332 -11.65 10.58 -15.92
N GLY A 333 -11.67 11.68 -15.17
CA GLY A 333 -10.53 12.14 -14.37
C GLY A 333 -9.36 12.62 -15.23
N TYR A 334 -9.62 13.04 -16.47
CA TYR A 334 -8.59 13.52 -17.37
C TYR A 334 -8.33 15.01 -17.13
N GLU A 335 -7.04 15.35 -16.98
CA GLU A 335 -6.58 16.73 -16.76
C GLU A 335 -6.63 17.59 -18.04
N GLY A 336 -6.91 16.96 -19.18
CA GLY A 336 -6.92 17.62 -20.47
C GLY A 336 -7.44 16.72 -21.57
N TYR A 337 -7.88 17.33 -22.66
CA TYR A 337 -8.40 16.65 -23.84
C TYR A 337 -7.84 17.31 -25.10
N PRO A 338 -7.33 16.53 -26.07
CA PRO A 338 -7.06 17.02 -27.41
C PRO A 338 -8.36 17.47 -28.07
N VAL A 339 -8.37 18.68 -28.62
CA VAL A 339 -9.47 19.20 -29.43
C VAL A 339 -9.15 18.90 -30.89
N VAL A 340 -10.08 18.24 -31.56
CA VAL A 340 -9.87 17.67 -32.90
C VAL A 340 -10.96 18.15 -33.85
N GLU A 341 -10.56 18.63 -35.03
CA GLU A 341 -11.43 19.03 -36.13
C GLU A 341 -11.04 18.20 -37.37
N GLU A 342 -12.00 17.49 -37.98
CA GLU A 342 -11.76 16.61 -39.14
C GLU A 342 -10.64 15.55 -38.95
N GLY A 343 -10.44 15.09 -37.71
CA GLY A 343 -9.42 14.08 -37.38
C GLY A 343 -8.02 14.66 -37.08
N GLN A 344 -7.83 15.97 -37.26
CA GLN A 344 -6.59 16.69 -36.99
C GLN A 344 -6.64 17.46 -35.67
N ILE A 345 -5.51 17.58 -34.98
CA ILE A 345 -5.40 18.28 -33.71
C ILE A 345 -5.38 19.79 -33.97
N VAL A 346 -6.27 20.52 -33.29
CA VAL A 346 -6.35 21.99 -33.39
C VAL A 346 -6.02 22.69 -32.07
N GLY A 347 -5.95 21.94 -30.96
CA GLY A 347 -5.52 22.46 -29.67
C GLY A 347 -5.67 21.46 -28.53
N LEU A 348 -5.35 21.91 -27.32
CA LEU A 348 -5.49 21.15 -26.07
C LEU A 348 -6.35 21.93 -25.07
N LEU A 349 -7.44 21.34 -24.62
CA LEU A 349 -8.26 21.92 -23.55
C LEU A 349 -7.83 21.35 -22.20
N THR A 350 -7.38 22.20 -21.28
CA THR A 350 -6.91 21.79 -19.94
C THR A 350 -7.97 21.99 -18.86
N ARG A 351 -7.90 21.17 -17.80
CA ARG A 351 -8.78 21.27 -16.62
C ARG A 351 -8.78 22.67 -16.01
N ARG A 352 -7.61 23.26 -15.89
CA ARG A 352 -7.41 24.62 -15.37
C ARG A 352 -8.16 25.68 -16.18
N ALA A 353 -8.20 25.56 -17.51
CA ALA A 353 -8.93 26.49 -18.37
C ALA A 353 -10.45 26.36 -18.16
N VAL A 354 -10.95 25.13 -18.06
CA VAL A 354 -12.37 24.82 -17.79
C VAL A 354 -12.80 25.35 -16.42
N ASP A 355 -12.05 25.05 -15.35
CA ASP A 355 -12.38 25.47 -13.98
C ASP A 355 -12.41 27.00 -13.85
N ARG A 356 -11.47 27.71 -14.51
CA ARG A 356 -11.48 29.19 -14.55
C ARG A 356 -12.73 29.73 -15.25
N ALA A 357 -13.10 29.17 -16.40
CA ALA A 357 -14.28 29.61 -17.13
C ALA A 357 -15.58 29.38 -16.32
N ARG A 358 -15.68 28.26 -15.61
CA ARG A 358 -16.83 27.94 -14.74
C ARG A 358 -16.91 28.84 -13.51
N THR A 359 -15.77 29.12 -12.88
CA THR A 359 -15.70 30.08 -11.75
C THR A 359 -16.24 31.45 -12.15
N HIS A 360 -15.95 31.89 -13.37
CA HIS A 360 -16.44 33.15 -13.93
C HIS A 360 -17.82 33.06 -14.63
N LYS A 361 -18.49 31.89 -14.59
CA LYS A 361 -19.78 31.63 -15.23
C LYS A 361 -19.83 31.98 -16.72
N LEU A 362 -18.70 31.79 -17.42
CA LEU A 362 -18.59 32.07 -18.84
C LEU A 362 -19.20 30.91 -19.65
N ASN A 363 -20.06 31.24 -20.63
CA ASN A 363 -20.63 30.27 -21.55
C ASN A 363 -19.80 30.22 -22.84
N LEU A 364 -18.70 29.47 -22.79
CA LEU A 364 -17.73 29.34 -23.88
C LEU A 364 -17.71 27.91 -24.42
N THR A 365 -16.98 27.70 -25.52
CA THR A 365 -16.71 26.38 -26.09
C THR A 365 -15.24 25.99 -25.92
N ALA A 366 -14.93 24.71 -26.17
CA ALA A 366 -13.55 24.20 -26.20
C ALA A 366 -12.65 25.05 -27.11
N LYS A 367 -13.10 25.45 -28.30
CA LYS A 367 -12.33 26.31 -29.23
C LYS A 367 -11.88 27.63 -28.60
N SER A 368 -12.70 28.23 -27.73
CA SER A 368 -12.40 29.53 -27.12
C SER A 368 -11.46 29.44 -25.91
N LEU A 369 -11.31 28.25 -25.31
CA LEU A 369 -10.52 28.05 -24.09
C LEU A 369 -9.29 27.19 -24.28
N MET A 370 -9.23 26.41 -25.36
CA MET A 370 -8.09 25.56 -25.65
C MET A 370 -6.83 26.39 -25.91
N GLU A 371 -5.70 25.80 -25.56
CA GLU A 371 -4.41 26.24 -26.08
C GLU A 371 -4.33 25.78 -27.53
N ALA A 372 -4.39 26.71 -28.47
CA ALA A 372 -4.38 26.39 -29.90
C ALA A 372 -2.99 25.90 -30.34
N GLY A 373 -2.95 24.85 -31.16
CA GLY A 373 -1.72 24.28 -31.67
C GLY A 373 -1.93 22.87 -32.22
N ASP A 374 -1.00 22.44 -33.07
CA ASP A 374 -0.93 21.13 -33.75
C ASP A 374 0.18 20.23 -33.17
N VAL A 375 0.53 20.47 -31.90
CA VAL A 375 1.61 19.77 -31.19
C VAL A 375 1.32 18.27 -31.13
N SER A 376 2.25 17.47 -31.67
CA SER A 376 2.15 16.01 -31.69
C SER A 376 3.51 15.34 -31.85
N VAL A 377 3.55 14.02 -31.63
CA VAL A 377 4.70 13.15 -31.88
C VAL A 377 4.29 11.91 -32.67
N TYR A 378 5.25 11.17 -33.23
CA TYR A 378 5.02 9.91 -33.93
C TYR A 378 5.30 8.69 -33.04
N PRO A 379 4.71 7.51 -33.32
CA PRO A 379 4.91 6.30 -32.51
C PRO A 379 6.37 5.84 -32.38
N ALA A 380 7.22 6.18 -33.35
CA ALA A 380 8.63 5.82 -33.35
C ALA A 380 9.52 6.86 -32.63
N ASP A 381 8.97 8.01 -32.23
CA ASP A 381 9.74 9.06 -31.56
C ASP A 381 10.19 8.59 -30.17
N PRO A 382 11.45 8.88 -29.77
CA PRO A 382 11.99 8.51 -28.45
C PRO A 382 11.38 9.38 -27.35
N ILE A 383 11.52 8.91 -26.10
CA ILE A 383 11.03 9.62 -24.91
C ILE A 383 11.61 11.04 -24.78
N GLU A 384 12.90 11.26 -25.04
CA GLU A 384 13.49 12.60 -24.92
C GLU A 384 12.78 13.61 -25.83
N LYS A 385 12.43 13.19 -27.06
CA LYS A 385 11.69 14.06 -27.98
C LYS A 385 10.32 14.44 -27.41
N ILE A 386 9.64 13.52 -26.74
CA ILE A 386 8.38 13.81 -26.05
C ILE A 386 8.60 14.80 -24.90
N GLN A 387 9.67 14.63 -24.11
CA GLN A 387 10.03 15.54 -23.01
C GLN A 387 10.32 16.95 -23.51
N ASN A 388 11.10 17.07 -24.60
CA ASN A 388 11.42 18.35 -25.22
C ASN A 388 10.14 19.03 -25.73
N VAL A 389 9.29 18.30 -26.46
CA VAL A 389 8.00 18.83 -26.93
C VAL A 389 7.13 19.28 -25.75
N MET A 390 7.04 18.51 -24.65
CA MET A 390 6.29 18.93 -23.45
C MET A 390 6.87 20.18 -22.78
N THR A 391 8.19 20.33 -22.79
CA THR A 391 8.89 21.44 -22.15
C THR A 391 8.74 22.72 -22.97
N ASP A 392 8.95 22.63 -24.29
CA ASP A 392 8.89 23.77 -25.21
C ASP A 392 7.47 24.30 -25.37
N THR A 393 6.47 23.41 -25.40
CA THR A 393 5.07 23.79 -25.63
C THR A 393 4.29 24.04 -24.34
N GLY A 394 4.80 23.55 -23.21
CA GLY A 394 4.10 23.54 -21.92
C GLY A 394 2.95 22.53 -21.82
N TRP A 395 2.63 21.80 -22.89
CA TRP A 395 1.57 20.80 -22.90
C TRP A 395 1.96 19.60 -22.03
N GLY A 396 1.13 19.30 -21.03
CA GLY A 396 1.35 18.13 -20.17
C GLY A 396 0.89 16.80 -20.77
N GLN A 397 0.29 16.85 -21.95
CA GLN A 397 -0.28 15.71 -22.66
C GLN A 397 -0.01 15.92 -24.15
N ILE A 398 0.74 15.00 -24.76
CA ILE A 398 1.16 15.10 -26.15
C ILE A 398 0.42 14.03 -26.95
N PRO A 399 -0.43 14.43 -27.91
CA PRO A 399 -1.01 13.51 -28.88
C PRO A 399 0.05 12.77 -29.70
N VAL A 400 -0.20 11.49 -29.96
CA VAL A 400 0.58 10.68 -30.90
C VAL A 400 -0.24 10.50 -32.17
N VAL A 401 0.34 10.86 -33.31
CA VAL A 401 -0.35 10.84 -34.61
C VAL A 401 0.21 9.77 -35.55
N ASP A 402 -0.64 9.25 -36.42
CA ASP A 402 -0.24 8.32 -37.48
C ASP A 402 0.60 9.06 -38.54
N PRO A 403 1.81 8.57 -38.87
CA PRO A 403 2.66 9.20 -39.89
C PRO A 403 2.03 9.31 -41.29
N GLN A 404 1.06 8.45 -41.63
CA GLN A 404 0.48 8.39 -42.99
C GLN A 404 -0.71 9.33 -43.17
N ASN A 405 -1.54 9.50 -42.15
CA ASN A 405 -2.81 10.25 -42.25
C ASN A 405 -2.94 11.41 -41.24
N GLY A 406 -2.00 11.56 -40.30
CA GLY A 406 -1.99 12.64 -39.31
C GLY A 406 -3.06 12.52 -38.23
N HIS A 407 -3.86 11.45 -38.22
CA HIS A 407 -4.88 11.25 -37.20
C HIS A 407 -4.26 10.86 -35.86
N ILE A 408 -4.88 11.35 -34.80
CA ILE A 408 -4.53 10.95 -33.44
C ILE A 408 -4.80 9.45 -33.22
N ILE A 409 -3.76 8.71 -32.86
CA ILE A 409 -3.79 7.27 -32.57
C ILE A 409 -3.49 6.96 -31.10
N GLY A 410 -2.84 7.90 -30.40
CA GLY A 410 -2.52 7.77 -28.99
C GLY A 410 -2.32 9.11 -28.29
N ILE A 411 -2.07 9.06 -26.99
CA ILE A 411 -1.67 10.20 -26.19
C ILE A 411 -0.64 9.76 -25.14
N VAL A 412 0.36 10.60 -24.89
CA VAL A 412 1.36 10.40 -23.84
C VAL A 412 1.20 11.52 -22.81
N THR A 413 1.09 11.18 -21.53
CA THR A 413 0.95 12.17 -20.45
C THR A 413 2.23 12.30 -19.63
N ARG A 414 2.40 13.41 -18.89
CA ARG A 414 3.48 13.56 -17.89
C ARG A 414 3.57 12.36 -16.94
N THR A 415 2.42 11.81 -16.55
CA THR A 415 2.35 10.63 -15.68
C THR A 415 2.96 9.40 -16.35
N ASP A 416 2.80 9.25 -17.66
CA ASP A 416 3.36 8.11 -18.40
C ASP A 416 4.87 8.26 -18.55
N LEU A 417 5.38 9.47 -18.79
CA LEU A 417 6.82 9.76 -18.75
C LEU A 417 7.42 9.51 -17.36
N LEU A 418 6.78 9.99 -16.29
CA LEU A 418 7.26 9.81 -14.92
C LEU A 418 7.33 8.33 -14.49
N LYS A 419 6.40 7.49 -14.96
CA LYS A 419 6.46 6.03 -14.69
C LYS A 419 7.70 5.36 -15.27
N ILE A 420 8.29 5.94 -16.31
CA ILE A 420 9.44 5.38 -17.04
C ILE A 420 10.74 6.02 -16.55
N LEU A 421 10.75 7.34 -16.43
CA LEU A 421 11.93 8.15 -16.08
C LEU A 421 12.30 8.09 -14.61
N THR A 422 11.32 7.85 -13.74
CA THR A 422 11.66 7.42 -12.39
C THR A 422 12.05 5.96 -12.56
N PRO A 423 13.34 5.55 -12.38
CA PRO A 423 13.60 4.15 -12.11
C PRO A 423 12.64 3.85 -10.98
N SER A 424 11.70 2.94 -11.23
CA SER A 424 10.89 2.45 -10.14
C SER A 424 11.92 2.00 -9.10
N ALA A 425 12.11 2.78 -8.04
CA ALA A 425 12.35 2.21 -6.74
C ALA A 425 11.36 1.07 -6.72
N PRO A 426 11.82 -0.19 -6.81
CA PRO A 426 11.05 -1.29 -7.36
C PRO A 426 9.66 -1.14 -6.80
N ALA A 427 8.69 -0.81 -7.67
CA ALA A 427 7.35 -0.40 -7.22
C ALA A 427 7.00 -1.35 -6.09
N PRO A 428 6.76 -0.89 -4.85
CA PRO A 428 6.73 -1.79 -3.72
C PRO A 428 5.63 -2.82 -3.99
N GLY A 429 6.05 -4.01 -4.44
CA GLY A 429 5.15 -5.02 -4.97
C GLY A 429 5.13 -5.21 -6.50
N ARG A 430 6.07 -5.98 -7.05
CA ARG A 430 5.67 -7.28 -7.63
C ARG A 430 5.95 -8.36 -6.60
N GLN A 431 5.39 -8.16 -5.41
CA GLN A 431 5.39 -9.17 -4.37
C GLN A 431 4.36 -10.18 -4.85
N ASN A 432 4.84 -11.30 -5.37
CA ASN A 432 3.96 -12.41 -5.67
C ASN A 432 3.52 -13.02 -4.33
N LEU A 433 2.24 -12.85 -3.99
CA LEU A 433 1.63 -13.39 -2.78
C LEU A 433 1.05 -14.78 -2.99
N ALA A 434 1.26 -15.44 -4.14
CA ALA A 434 0.79 -16.82 -4.37
C ALA A 434 1.21 -17.78 -3.26
N PRO A 435 2.48 -17.79 -2.76
CA PRO A 435 2.84 -18.71 -1.68
C PRO A 435 2.05 -18.45 -0.39
N ARG A 436 1.78 -17.19 -0.06
CA ARG A 436 0.96 -16.82 1.11
C ARG A 436 -0.51 -17.17 0.91
N LEU A 437 -1.04 -16.91 -0.28
CA LEU A 437 -2.41 -17.24 -0.66
C LEU A 437 -2.67 -18.75 -0.55
N GLU A 438 -1.76 -19.55 -1.10
CA GLU A 438 -1.81 -21.02 -1.09
C GLU A 438 -1.66 -21.60 0.32
N ALA A 439 -0.79 -21.01 1.15
CA ALA A 439 -0.61 -21.45 2.52
C ALA A 439 -1.81 -21.17 3.43
N LYS A 440 -2.56 -20.08 3.17
CA LYS A 440 -3.67 -19.64 4.03
C LYS A 440 -5.03 -20.17 3.59
N LEU A 441 -5.24 -20.40 2.29
CA LEU A 441 -6.51 -20.92 1.79
C LEU A 441 -6.61 -22.44 2.00
N PRO A 442 -7.74 -22.95 2.53
CA PRO A 442 -8.01 -24.39 2.55
C PRO A 442 -7.91 -24.99 1.13
N PRO A 443 -7.42 -26.24 0.97
CA PRO A 443 -7.19 -26.85 -0.34
C PRO A 443 -8.41 -26.80 -1.27
N ALA A 444 -9.61 -27.00 -0.73
CA ALA A 444 -10.85 -26.92 -1.51
C ALA A 444 -11.14 -25.52 -2.06
N ARG A 445 -10.91 -24.47 -1.25
CA ARG A 445 -11.13 -23.07 -1.67
C ARG A 445 -10.08 -22.63 -2.67
N LEU A 446 -8.82 -23.02 -2.46
CA LEU A 446 -7.74 -22.76 -3.40
C LEU A 446 -8.05 -23.38 -4.76
N LYS A 447 -8.48 -24.65 -4.79
CA LYS A 447 -8.83 -25.34 -6.02
C LYS A 447 -10.02 -24.72 -6.74
N LEU A 448 -11.05 -24.31 -5.99
CA LEU A 448 -12.17 -23.56 -6.56
C LEU A 448 -11.69 -22.25 -7.19
N LEU A 449 -10.84 -21.50 -6.48
CA LEU A 449 -10.30 -20.22 -6.93
C LEU A 449 -9.46 -20.36 -8.20
N THR A 450 -8.55 -21.34 -8.25
CA THR A 450 -7.70 -21.58 -9.42
C THR A 450 -8.52 -22.00 -10.63
N THR A 451 -9.55 -22.85 -10.47
CA THR A 451 -10.41 -23.21 -11.60
C THR A 451 -11.25 -22.03 -12.10
N ILE A 452 -11.70 -21.13 -11.21
CA ILE A 452 -12.39 -19.89 -11.64
C ILE A 452 -11.41 -18.98 -12.39
N ALA A 453 -10.16 -18.89 -11.94
CA ALA A 453 -9.12 -18.12 -12.62
C ALA A 453 -8.80 -18.67 -14.03
N GLU A 454 -8.75 -19.99 -14.20
CA GLU A 454 -8.59 -20.65 -15.51
C GLU A 454 -9.77 -20.33 -16.46
N LEU A 455 -11.00 -20.33 -15.94
CA LEU A 455 -12.19 -19.94 -16.71
C LEU A 455 -12.14 -18.47 -17.13
N ALA A 456 -11.66 -17.58 -16.26
CA ALA A 456 -11.45 -16.16 -16.59
C ALA A 456 -10.36 -16.00 -17.66
N GLN A 457 -9.23 -16.70 -17.51
CA GLN A 457 -8.13 -16.68 -18.48
C GLN A 457 -8.56 -17.14 -19.87
N THR A 458 -9.39 -18.18 -19.97
CA THR A 458 -9.94 -18.67 -21.26
C THR A 458 -10.76 -17.59 -21.98
N ARG A 459 -11.37 -16.68 -21.22
CA ARG A 459 -12.14 -15.55 -21.73
C ARG A 459 -11.32 -14.28 -21.93
N GLN A 460 -10.04 -14.31 -21.55
CA GLN A 460 -9.17 -13.13 -21.51
C GLN A 460 -9.69 -12.03 -20.57
N ASP A 461 -10.51 -12.40 -19.58
CA ASP A 461 -10.98 -11.50 -18.54
C ASP A 461 -9.91 -11.42 -17.43
N ALA A 462 -9.51 -10.21 -17.01
CA ALA A 462 -8.61 -10.07 -15.86
C ALA A 462 -9.39 -10.25 -14.55
N LEU A 463 -8.90 -11.15 -13.69
CA LEU A 463 -9.59 -11.55 -12.45
C LEU A 463 -8.78 -11.15 -11.23
N TYR A 464 -9.45 -10.48 -10.29
CA TYR A 464 -8.82 -9.94 -9.09
C TYR A 464 -9.55 -10.40 -7.82
N ILE A 465 -8.80 -10.67 -6.76
CA ILE A 465 -9.31 -10.56 -5.39
C ILE A 465 -9.02 -9.16 -4.89
N VAL A 466 -10.00 -8.52 -4.27
CA VAL A 466 -9.89 -7.10 -3.87
C VAL A 466 -10.26 -6.87 -2.41
N GLY A 467 -9.71 -5.79 -1.86
CA GLY A 467 -10.19 -5.20 -0.61
C GLY A 467 -9.85 -6.00 0.63
N GLY A 468 -10.87 -6.27 1.45
CA GLY A 468 -10.68 -6.75 2.83
C GLY A 468 -9.91 -8.06 2.91
N PHE A 469 -10.11 -8.98 1.97
CA PHE A 469 -9.36 -10.25 1.94
C PHE A 469 -7.87 -10.03 1.74
N VAL A 470 -7.46 -9.16 0.80
CA VAL A 470 -6.04 -8.92 0.51
C VAL A 470 -5.35 -8.28 1.72
N ARG A 471 -6.02 -7.33 2.37
CA ARG A 471 -5.58 -6.73 3.64
C ARG A 471 -5.42 -7.79 4.73
N ASP A 472 -6.45 -8.62 4.93
CA ASP A 472 -6.45 -9.62 6.00
C ASP A 472 -5.40 -10.71 5.74
N LEU A 473 -5.16 -11.09 4.48
CA LEU A 473 -4.08 -11.99 4.06
C LEU A 473 -2.70 -11.43 4.44
N LEU A 474 -2.49 -10.13 4.27
CA LEU A 474 -1.23 -9.46 4.61
C LEU A 474 -1.04 -9.24 6.12
N LEU A 475 -2.13 -9.14 6.88
CA LEU A 475 -2.13 -9.03 8.34
C LEU A 475 -2.19 -10.40 9.06
N ASP A 476 -2.12 -11.50 8.32
CA ASP A 476 -2.26 -12.86 8.85
C ASP A 476 -3.59 -13.13 9.58
N TYR A 477 -4.64 -12.36 9.28
CA TYR A 477 -5.99 -12.54 9.83
C TYR A 477 -6.75 -13.67 9.11
N PRO A 478 -7.55 -14.48 9.83
CA PRO A 478 -8.31 -15.59 9.25
C PRO A 478 -9.57 -15.09 8.53
N SER A 479 -9.41 -14.42 7.39
CA SER A 479 -10.52 -14.11 6.49
C SER A 479 -10.56 -15.13 5.36
N LEU A 480 -11.71 -15.78 5.19
CA LEU A 480 -11.90 -16.74 4.11
C LEU A 480 -12.88 -16.24 3.04
N ASP A 481 -13.53 -15.10 3.29
CA ASP A 481 -14.48 -14.50 2.38
C ASP A 481 -13.75 -13.52 1.47
N PHE A 482 -13.79 -13.79 0.17
CA PHE A 482 -13.19 -12.95 -0.85
C PHE A 482 -14.19 -12.61 -1.94
N ASP A 483 -14.13 -11.37 -2.39
CA ASP A 483 -14.88 -10.86 -3.52
C ASP A 483 -14.03 -10.94 -4.78
N LEU A 484 -14.63 -11.44 -5.87
CA LEU A 484 -13.97 -11.51 -7.16
C LEU A 484 -14.37 -10.32 -8.03
N VAL A 485 -13.40 -9.50 -8.39
CA VAL A 485 -13.59 -8.41 -9.35
C VAL A 485 -13.06 -8.83 -10.71
N VAL A 486 -13.87 -8.58 -11.73
CA VAL A 486 -13.56 -8.89 -13.13
C VAL A 486 -13.45 -7.60 -13.90
N GLU A 487 -12.31 -7.36 -14.54
CA GLU A 487 -12.19 -6.31 -15.55
C GLU A 487 -12.75 -6.85 -16.87
N GLY A 488 -14.08 -6.83 -16.96
CA GLY A 488 -14.87 -7.52 -17.98
C GLY A 488 -16.30 -7.78 -17.50
N ASP A 489 -17.00 -8.74 -18.12
CA ASP A 489 -18.38 -9.09 -17.73
C ASP A 489 -18.40 -10.18 -16.63
N ALA A 490 -18.55 -9.74 -15.39
CA ALA A 490 -18.63 -10.63 -14.22
C ALA A 490 -19.88 -11.51 -14.22
N ILE A 491 -20.98 -11.04 -14.81
CA ILE A 491 -22.22 -11.82 -14.92
C ILE A 491 -22.03 -12.97 -15.91
N ALA A 492 -21.35 -12.72 -17.03
CA ALA A 492 -21.00 -13.76 -17.98
C ALA A 492 -20.07 -14.81 -17.36
N LEU A 493 -19.03 -14.40 -16.62
CA LEU A 493 -18.15 -15.33 -15.91
C LEU A 493 -18.93 -16.17 -14.89
N ALA A 494 -19.78 -15.54 -14.06
CA ALA A 494 -20.60 -16.25 -13.08
C ALA A 494 -21.55 -17.28 -13.71
N LYS A 495 -22.14 -16.98 -14.88
CA LYS A 495 -22.98 -17.94 -15.64
C LYS A 495 -22.18 -19.13 -16.16
N ILE A 496 -20.91 -18.95 -16.53
CA ILE A 496 -20.03 -20.03 -16.98
C ILE A 496 -19.64 -20.91 -15.79
N VAL A 497 -19.29 -20.30 -14.66
CA VAL A 497 -19.06 -21.00 -13.39
C VAL A 497 -20.31 -21.83 -13.01
N GLN A 498 -21.51 -21.26 -13.12
CA GLN A 498 -22.77 -21.99 -12.89
C GLN A 498 -22.95 -23.19 -13.83
N LYS A 499 -22.66 -23.03 -15.13
CA LYS A 499 -22.77 -24.15 -16.09
C LYS A 499 -21.79 -25.27 -15.77
N ARG A 500 -20.59 -24.92 -15.28
CA ARG A 500 -19.54 -25.89 -14.96
C ARG A 500 -19.79 -26.64 -13.65
N PHE A 501 -20.21 -25.91 -12.62
CA PHE A 501 -20.29 -26.42 -11.24
C PHE A 501 -21.74 -26.53 -10.70
N ARG A 502 -22.74 -26.28 -11.54
CA ARG A 502 -24.16 -26.19 -11.17
C ARG A 502 -24.41 -25.10 -10.11
N GLY A 503 -25.54 -25.17 -9.41
CA GLY A 503 -25.99 -24.15 -8.47
C GLY A 503 -26.84 -23.03 -9.11
N ARG A 504 -27.10 -21.99 -8.32
CA ARG A 504 -28.00 -20.88 -8.69
C ARG A 504 -27.22 -19.59 -8.76
N VAL A 505 -27.39 -18.81 -9.84
CA VAL A 505 -26.84 -17.44 -9.92
C VAL A 505 -27.98 -16.44 -9.85
N THR A 506 -27.82 -15.42 -9.01
CA THR A 506 -28.68 -14.23 -8.99
C THR A 506 -27.88 -13.03 -9.47
N THR A 507 -28.41 -12.31 -10.44
CA THR A 507 -27.73 -11.18 -11.08
C THR A 507 -28.41 -9.87 -10.76
N HIS A 508 -27.63 -8.82 -10.51
CA HIS A 508 -28.10 -7.44 -10.44
C HIS A 508 -27.48 -6.65 -11.58
N GLY A 509 -28.14 -6.68 -12.75
CA GLY A 509 -27.59 -6.12 -14.00
C GLY A 509 -27.22 -4.63 -13.90
N ARG A 510 -28.00 -3.83 -13.16
CA ARG A 510 -27.73 -2.39 -12.95
C ARG A 510 -26.39 -2.09 -12.28
N PHE A 511 -25.87 -3.04 -11.50
CA PHE A 511 -24.65 -2.87 -10.72
C PHE A 511 -23.47 -3.72 -11.24
N GLY A 512 -23.69 -4.51 -12.30
CA GLY A 512 -22.68 -5.43 -12.83
C GLY A 512 -22.25 -6.50 -11.82
N THR A 513 -23.14 -6.94 -10.94
CA THR A 513 -22.81 -7.93 -9.89
C THR A 513 -23.62 -9.20 -10.05
N ALA A 514 -22.99 -10.36 -9.83
CA ALA A 514 -23.61 -11.66 -9.76
C ALA A 514 -23.23 -12.37 -8.46
N LYS A 515 -24.21 -12.98 -7.80
CA LYS A 515 -24.00 -13.84 -6.64
C LYS A 515 -24.26 -15.28 -7.04
N TRP A 516 -23.26 -16.13 -6.90
CA TRP A 516 -23.37 -17.55 -7.16
C TRP A 516 -23.58 -18.31 -5.84
N PHE A 517 -24.66 -19.08 -5.77
CA PHE A 517 -24.98 -20.00 -4.69
C PHE A 517 -24.49 -21.40 -5.08
N LEU A 518 -23.50 -21.89 -4.34
CA LEU A 518 -22.82 -23.16 -4.64
C LEU A 518 -23.74 -24.34 -4.30
N ASP A 519 -23.86 -25.29 -5.23
CA ASP A 519 -24.50 -26.58 -4.96
C ASP A 519 -23.45 -27.58 -4.49
N LYS A 520 -23.32 -27.71 -3.16
CA LYS A 520 -22.31 -28.58 -2.52
C LYS A 520 -22.46 -30.07 -2.85
N ALA A 521 -23.61 -30.51 -3.38
CA ALA A 521 -23.85 -31.92 -3.69
C ALA A 521 -23.34 -32.35 -5.07
N ASN A 522 -22.98 -31.42 -5.95
CA ASN A 522 -22.64 -31.70 -7.36
C ASN A 522 -21.23 -31.19 -7.75
N LEU A 523 -20.31 -31.08 -6.78
CA LEU A 523 -18.94 -30.59 -6.97
C LEU A 523 -17.91 -31.69 -7.28
N ASP A 524 -18.36 -32.87 -7.73
CA ASP A 524 -17.49 -34.01 -8.07
C ASP A 524 -16.38 -33.64 -9.08
N THR A 525 -16.64 -32.63 -9.92
CA THR A 525 -15.70 -32.09 -10.92
C THR A 525 -14.48 -31.37 -10.33
N LEU A 526 -14.49 -30.98 -9.06
CA LEU A 526 -13.34 -30.40 -8.38
C LEU A 526 -12.39 -31.46 -7.79
N HIS A 527 -12.74 -32.76 -7.83
CA HIS A 527 -11.97 -33.85 -7.22
C HIS A 527 -11.51 -33.52 -5.78
N ILE A 528 -12.47 -33.15 -4.92
CA ILE A 528 -12.27 -32.81 -3.51
C ILE A 528 -13.04 -33.79 -2.63
N SER A 529 -12.51 -34.12 -1.45
CA SER A 529 -13.13 -35.08 -0.54
C SER A 529 -14.42 -34.53 0.10
N PRO A 530 -15.34 -35.39 0.59
CA PRO A 530 -16.57 -34.95 1.25
C PRO A 530 -16.34 -34.08 2.50
N ALA A 531 -15.22 -34.27 3.20
CA ALA A 531 -14.84 -33.44 4.34
C ALA A 531 -14.42 -32.02 3.91
N GLU A 532 -13.73 -31.91 2.77
CA GLU A 532 -13.26 -30.66 2.17
C GLU A 532 -14.41 -29.82 1.60
N VAL A 533 -15.46 -30.44 1.07
CA VAL A 533 -16.67 -29.74 0.57
C VAL A 533 -17.34 -28.89 1.65
N LYS A 534 -17.24 -29.28 2.93
CA LYS A 534 -17.79 -28.48 4.04
C LYS A 534 -17.07 -27.14 4.21
N THR A 535 -15.80 -27.05 3.81
CA THR A 535 -14.97 -25.84 3.95
C THR A 535 -15.28 -24.76 2.92
N LEU A 536 -16.00 -25.10 1.84
CA LEU A 536 -16.39 -24.15 0.79
C LEU A 536 -17.45 -23.14 1.26
N PRO A 537 -17.42 -21.90 0.77
CA PRO A 537 -18.42 -20.90 1.09
C PRO A 537 -19.80 -21.31 0.55
N ALA A 538 -20.87 -20.79 1.16
CA ALA A 538 -22.23 -20.99 0.64
C ALA A 538 -22.49 -20.17 -0.63
N THR A 539 -21.85 -19.00 -0.72
CA THR A 539 -21.98 -18.09 -1.86
C THR A 539 -20.65 -17.45 -2.22
N LEU A 540 -20.48 -17.08 -3.50
CA LEU A 540 -19.37 -16.29 -3.99
C LEU A 540 -19.90 -15.10 -4.81
N ASP A 541 -19.33 -13.92 -4.58
CA ASP A 541 -19.74 -12.68 -5.25
C ASP A 541 -18.76 -12.34 -6.39
N PHE A 542 -19.32 -12.06 -7.57
CA PHE A 542 -18.62 -11.64 -8.79
C PHE A 542 -19.04 -10.22 -9.14
N ILE A 543 -18.08 -9.32 -9.29
CA ILE A 543 -18.31 -7.89 -9.47
C ILE A 543 -17.56 -7.41 -10.71
N THR A 544 -18.24 -6.76 -11.65
CA THR A 544 -17.57 -6.06 -12.75
C THR A 544 -16.86 -4.83 -12.20
N ALA A 545 -15.58 -4.67 -12.54
CA ALA A 545 -14.81 -3.48 -12.22
C ALA A 545 -15.53 -2.23 -12.75
N ARG A 546 -15.72 -1.25 -11.88
CA ARG A 546 -16.63 -0.15 -12.15
C ARG A 546 -16.19 1.16 -11.53
N THR A 547 -16.60 2.24 -12.15
CA THR A 547 -16.44 3.60 -11.64
C THR A 547 -17.77 4.05 -11.03
N GLU A 548 -17.73 4.72 -9.89
CA GLU A 548 -18.91 5.23 -9.19
C GLU A 548 -18.93 6.76 -9.24
N PHE A 549 -20.08 7.33 -9.60
CA PHE A 549 -20.30 8.78 -9.62
C PHE A 549 -21.42 9.17 -8.66
N TYR A 550 -21.13 10.12 -7.78
CA TYR A 550 -22.09 10.70 -6.83
C TYR A 550 -22.63 12.01 -7.40
N THR A 551 -23.95 12.09 -7.60
CA THR A 551 -24.57 13.31 -8.16
C THR A 551 -24.69 14.43 -7.13
N HIS A 552 -24.72 14.09 -5.84
CA HIS A 552 -24.69 15.00 -4.70
C HIS A 552 -24.20 14.23 -3.46
N PRO A 553 -23.70 14.93 -2.42
CA PRO A 553 -23.29 14.30 -1.16
C PRO A 553 -24.38 13.38 -0.62
N THR A 554 -24.01 12.19 -0.13
CA THR A 554 -24.90 11.15 0.45
C THR A 554 -25.81 10.39 -0.53
N ALA A 555 -25.78 10.69 -1.83
CA ALA A 555 -26.55 9.97 -2.85
C ALA A 555 -26.04 8.55 -3.09
N LEU A 556 -26.90 7.66 -3.58
CA LEU A 556 -26.44 6.38 -4.13
C LEU A 556 -25.67 6.63 -5.44
N PRO A 557 -24.53 5.95 -5.65
CA PRO A 557 -23.72 6.19 -6.84
C PRO A 557 -24.38 5.61 -8.11
N THR A 558 -24.08 6.25 -9.24
CA THR A 558 -24.30 5.67 -10.57
C THR A 558 -23.06 4.91 -11.02
N VAL A 559 -23.24 3.79 -11.73
CA VAL A 559 -22.18 2.81 -11.98
C VAL A 559 -21.93 2.63 -13.48
N LYS A 560 -20.67 2.66 -13.91
CA LYS A 560 -20.23 2.31 -15.28
C LYS A 560 -19.03 1.36 -15.24
N SER A 561 -18.89 0.48 -16.23
CA SER A 561 -17.71 -0.39 -16.36
C SER A 561 -16.42 0.45 -16.43
N GLY A 562 -15.36 -0.01 -15.77
CA GLY A 562 -14.08 0.68 -15.68
C GLY A 562 -12.93 -0.28 -15.39
N SER A 563 -11.71 0.24 -15.29
CA SER A 563 -10.53 -0.56 -14.96
C SER A 563 -10.46 -0.88 -13.47
N ILE A 564 -9.65 -1.88 -13.10
CA ILE A 564 -9.41 -2.20 -11.68
C ILE A 564 -8.90 -0.98 -10.89
N LYS A 565 -8.06 -0.13 -11.49
CA LYS A 565 -7.55 1.09 -10.85
C LYS A 565 -8.69 2.04 -10.43
N LEU A 566 -9.69 2.20 -11.30
CA LEU A 566 -10.86 3.05 -11.03
C LEU A 566 -11.81 2.41 -10.01
N ASP A 567 -11.98 1.07 -10.04
CA ASP A 567 -12.76 0.35 -9.01
C ASP A 567 -12.12 0.45 -7.62
N LEU A 568 -10.80 0.46 -7.55
CA LEU A 568 -10.10 0.62 -6.28
C LEU A 568 -10.19 2.06 -5.78
N HIS A 569 -10.20 3.07 -6.66
CA HIS A 569 -10.27 4.49 -6.27
C HIS A 569 -11.55 4.86 -5.50
N ARG A 570 -12.70 4.26 -5.86
CA ARG A 570 -14.00 4.55 -5.21
C ARG A 570 -14.16 3.96 -3.80
N ARG A 571 -13.19 3.20 -3.31
CA ARG A 571 -13.25 2.54 -2.00
C ARG A 571 -13.07 3.54 -0.86
N ASP A 572 -13.17 3.04 0.36
CA ASP A 572 -13.15 3.88 1.56
C ASP A 572 -11.73 4.28 1.99
N PHE A 573 -10.83 3.31 2.11
CA PHE A 573 -9.48 3.52 2.64
C PHE A 573 -8.40 2.82 1.80
N THR A 574 -7.18 3.36 1.81
CA THR A 574 -6.00 2.83 1.11
C THR A 574 -5.71 1.36 1.44
N ILE A 575 -5.81 0.97 2.71
CA ILE A 575 -5.66 -0.42 3.15
C ILE A 575 -6.68 -1.38 2.52
N ASN A 576 -7.81 -0.86 2.00
CA ASN A 576 -8.86 -1.61 1.32
C ASN A 576 -8.79 -1.48 -0.20
N THR A 577 -7.74 -0.87 -0.76
CA THR A 577 -7.54 -0.69 -2.20
C THR A 577 -6.48 -1.61 -2.78
N LEU A 578 -6.07 -2.63 -2.02
CA LEU A 578 -5.16 -3.66 -2.47
C LEU A 578 -5.91 -4.70 -3.32
N ALA A 579 -5.30 -5.14 -4.42
CA ALA A 579 -5.84 -6.16 -5.31
C ALA A 579 -4.79 -7.23 -5.63
N LEU A 580 -5.22 -8.49 -5.71
CA LEU A 580 -4.41 -9.62 -6.16
C LEU A 580 -4.94 -10.15 -7.47
N ARG A 581 -4.12 -10.13 -8.52
CA ARG A 581 -4.49 -10.67 -9.82
C ARG A 581 -4.33 -12.20 -9.84
N LEU A 582 -5.24 -12.90 -10.51
CA LEU A 582 -5.32 -14.36 -10.50
C LEU A 582 -5.20 -15.01 -11.88
N ASP A 583 -5.35 -14.28 -12.98
CA ASP A 583 -5.36 -14.88 -14.32
C ASP A 583 -3.94 -15.14 -14.88
N GLY A 584 -3.73 -16.33 -15.43
CA GLY A 584 -2.55 -16.71 -16.20
C GLY A 584 -1.21 -16.42 -15.50
N ARG A 585 -0.30 -15.75 -16.21
CA ARG A 585 1.05 -15.41 -15.71
C ARG A 585 1.05 -14.41 -14.54
N HIS A 586 -0.09 -13.79 -14.26
CA HIS A 586 -0.23 -12.76 -13.22
C HIS A 586 -0.73 -13.32 -11.88
N TYR A 587 -0.87 -14.65 -11.76
CA TYR A 587 -1.36 -15.29 -10.54
C TYR A 587 -0.53 -14.90 -9.31
N GLY A 588 -1.21 -14.29 -8.33
CA GLY A 588 -0.64 -13.86 -7.06
C GLY A 588 0.05 -12.49 -7.12
N GLU A 589 0.02 -11.77 -8.24
CA GLU A 589 0.60 -10.42 -8.32
C GLU A 589 -0.25 -9.41 -7.52
N LEU A 590 0.39 -8.75 -6.54
CA LEU A 590 -0.22 -7.66 -5.77
C LEU A 590 -0.18 -6.34 -6.58
N TYR A 591 -1.33 -5.67 -6.67
CA TYR A 591 -1.49 -4.33 -7.24
C TYR A 591 -1.85 -3.35 -6.14
N ASP A 592 -1.03 -2.33 -5.96
CA ASP A 592 -1.25 -1.21 -5.04
C ASP A 592 -1.04 0.13 -5.76
N TYR A 593 -2.13 0.78 -6.13
CA TYR A 593 -2.09 2.08 -6.82
C TYR A 593 -2.07 3.28 -5.86
N TRP A 594 -2.40 3.08 -4.58
CA TRP A 594 -2.74 4.15 -3.64
C TRP A 594 -1.92 4.10 -2.34
N GLY A 595 -0.89 3.26 -2.28
CA GLY A 595 0.01 3.14 -1.13
C GLY A 595 -0.59 2.39 0.06
N GLY A 596 -1.60 1.54 -0.19
CA GLY A 596 -2.26 0.75 0.84
C GLY A 596 -1.31 -0.18 1.59
N LEU A 597 -0.28 -0.71 0.93
CA LEU A 597 0.71 -1.60 1.55
C LEU A 597 1.58 -0.86 2.56
N ASN A 598 1.93 0.40 2.26
CA ASN A 598 2.71 1.22 3.18
C ASN A 598 1.86 1.65 4.38
N ASP A 599 0.62 2.10 4.16
CA ASP A 599 -0.29 2.43 5.26
C ASP A 599 -0.60 1.20 6.13
N LEU A 600 -0.67 0.00 5.54
CA LEU A 600 -0.81 -1.26 6.30
C LEU A 600 0.39 -1.51 7.23
N LYS A 601 1.62 -1.32 6.72
CA LYS A 601 2.86 -1.49 7.50
C LYS A 601 2.97 -0.46 8.63
N GLN A 602 2.50 0.76 8.40
CA GLN A 602 2.51 1.84 9.39
C GLN A 602 1.32 1.79 10.36
N GLY A 603 0.33 0.92 10.10
CA GLY A 603 -0.89 0.82 10.90
C GLY A 603 -1.77 2.08 10.78
N LEU A 604 -1.99 2.58 9.57
CA LEU A 604 -2.74 3.80 9.31
C LEU A 604 -4.05 3.55 8.54
N VAL A 605 -5.12 4.22 8.96
CA VAL A 605 -6.38 4.32 8.21
C VAL A 605 -6.43 5.65 7.46
N ARG A 606 -6.27 5.60 6.13
CA ARG A 606 -6.21 6.78 5.25
C ARG A 606 -7.28 6.74 4.16
N VAL A 607 -7.98 7.86 3.95
CA VAL A 607 -8.92 8.03 2.82
C VAL A 607 -8.18 8.31 1.51
N LEU A 608 -8.81 7.97 0.38
CA LEU A 608 -8.21 8.14 -0.95
C LEU A 608 -8.19 9.58 -1.46
N HIS A 609 -9.19 10.38 -1.09
CA HIS A 609 -9.31 11.78 -1.50
C HIS A 609 -10.03 12.61 -0.43
N SER A 610 -9.91 13.94 -0.53
CA SER A 610 -10.45 14.90 0.44
C SER A 610 -11.97 14.81 0.63
N LEU A 611 -12.70 14.46 -0.44
CA LEU A 611 -14.17 14.37 -0.42
C LEU A 611 -14.71 13.01 0.08
N SER A 612 -13.86 12.07 0.50
CA SER A 612 -14.29 10.69 0.82
C SER A 612 -15.44 10.62 1.84
N PHE A 613 -15.38 11.41 2.91
CA PHE A 613 -16.45 11.48 3.91
C PHE A 613 -17.66 12.31 3.49
N VAL A 614 -17.50 13.19 2.50
CA VAL A 614 -18.60 13.97 1.92
C VAL A 614 -19.44 13.08 0.99
N ASP A 615 -18.76 12.26 0.18
CA ASP A 615 -19.39 11.30 -0.71
C ASP A 615 -20.16 10.24 0.09
N ASP A 616 -19.53 9.71 1.13
CA ASP A 616 -20.16 8.74 2.02
C ASP A 616 -19.81 8.93 3.51
N PRO A 617 -20.66 9.64 4.28
CA PRO A 617 -20.41 9.89 5.70
C PRO A 617 -20.39 8.61 6.56
N THR A 618 -20.95 7.48 6.10
CA THR A 618 -20.83 6.21 6.87
C THR A 618 -19.40 5.72 6.99
N ARG A 619 -18.48 6.23 6.15
CA ARG A 619 -17.05 5.96 6.26
C ARG A 619 -16.46 6.42 7.59
N MET A 620 -17.06 7.40 8.30
CA MET A 620 -16.59 7.79 9.63
C MET A 620 -16.72 6.65 10.64
N LEU A 621 -17.86 5.95 10.63
CA LEU A 621 -18.10 4.76 11.47
C LEU A 621 -17.13 3.64 11.09
N ARG A 622 -16.90 3.44 9.79
CA ARG A 622 -15.96 2.44 9.28
C ARG A 622 -14.51 2.76 9.64
N ALA A 623 -14.10 4.02 9.62
CA ALA A 623 -12.75 4.46 9.98
C ALA A 623 -12.42 4.05 11.43
N VAL A 624 -13.32 4.37 12.37
CA VAL A 624 -13.18 3.99 13.78
C VAL A 624 -13.22 2.48 13.96
N ARG A 625 -14.11 1.78 13.23
CA ARG A 625 -14.15 0.32 13.27
C ARG A 625 -12.80 -0.29 12.84
N TYR A 626 -12.20 0.19 11.76
CA TYR A 626 -10.88 -0.31 11.31
C TYR A 626 -9.73 0.12 12.21
N GLU A 627 -9.76 1.34 12.75
CA GLU A 627 -8.80 1.84 13.74
C GLU A 627 -8.72 0.86 14.93
N GLN A 628 -9.85 0.57 15.57
CA GLN A 628 -9.88 -0.25 16.78
C GLN A 628 -9.70 -1.75 16.48
N ARG A 629 -10.29 -2.26 15.39
CA ARG A 629 -10.20 -3.68 15.01
C ARG A 629 -8.76 -4.12 14.80
N TYR A 630 -7.96 -3.31 14.11
CA TYR A 630 -6.57 -3.65 13.76
C TYR A 630 -5.53 -3.00 14.68
N GLY A 631 -5.95 -2.16 15.64
CA GLY A 631 -5.02 -1.38 16.46
C GLY A 631 -4.24 -0.34 15.66
N PHE A 632 -4.88 0.21 14.62
CA PHE A 632 -4.33 1.23 13.74
C PHE A 632 -4.64 2.63 14.29
N ALA A 633 -4.06 3.65 13.68
CA ALA A 633 -4.42 5.05 13.92
C ALA A 633 -5.07 5.67 12.67
N ILE A 634 -6.08 6.52 12.86
CA ILE A 634 -6.58 7.36 11.76
C ILE A 634 -5.50 8.41 11.44
N GLY A 635 -5.05 8.48 10.19
CA GLY A 635 -4.01 9.44 9.80
C GLY A 635 -4.44 10.89 10.04
N ASN A 636 -3.51 11.77 10.42
CA ASN A 636 -3.80 13.16 10.83
C ASN A 636 -4.72 13.91 9.86
N ARG A 637 -4.43 13.85 8.55
CA ARG A 637 -5.26 14.49 7.52
C ARG A 637 -6.63 13.85 7.40
N THR A 638 -6.72 12.52 7.50
CA THR A 638 -7.99 11.79 7.49
C THR A 638 -8.85 12.17 8.69
N GLN A 639 -8.27 12.31 9.88
CA GLN A 639 -8.98 12.75 11.08
C GLN A 639 -9.49 14.17 10.92
N GLN A 640 -8.69 15.09 10.36
CA GLN A 640 -9.15 16.44 10.06
C GLN A 640 -10.36 16.44 9.11
N LEU A 641 -10.28 15.69 8.00
CA LEU A 641 -11.38 15.58 7.04
C LEU A 641 -12.64 14.95 7.66
N LEU A 642 -12.47 13.97 8.56
CA LEU A 642 -13.57 13.38 9.31
C LEU A 642 -14.27 14.44 10.17
N LEU A 643 -13.52 15.25 10.91
CA LEU A 643 -14.08 16.30 11.77
C LEU A 643 -14.76 17.40 10.96
N GLU A 644 -14.20 17.79 9.81
CA GLU A 644 -14.80 18.77 8.89
C GLU A 644 -16.12 18.27 8.28
N ALA A 645 -16.15 17.00 7.87
CA ALA A 645 -17.35 16.39 7.27
C ALA A 645 -18.38 15.90 8.30
N ARG A 646 -18.02 15.82 9.59
CA ARG A 646 -18.84 15.29 10.68
C ARG A 646 -20.31 15.75 10.66
N PRO A 647 -20.65 17.03 10.42
CA PRO A 647 -22.05 17.47 10.39
C PRO A 647 -22.89 16.81 9.29
N LEU A 648 -22.28 16.23 8.25
CA LEU A 648 -23.00 15.61 7.13
C LEU A 648 -23.57 14.23 7.47
N ILE A 649 -23.21 13.65 8.62
CA ILE A 649 -23.67 12.31 9.01
C ILE A 649 -25.18 12.27 9.31
N ASP A 650 -25.76 13.41 9.73
CA ASP A 650 -27.20 13.56 9.98
C ASP A 650 -28.06 13.39 8.71
N ARG A 651 -27.46 13.59 7.53
CA ARG A 651 -28.10 13.41 6.21
C ARG A 651 -28.18 11.96 5.79
N VAL A 652 -27.41 11.08 6.42
CA VAL A 652 -27.42 9.65 6.11
C VAL A 652 -28.68 9.01 6.69
N SER A 653 -29.31 8.11 5.93
CA SER A 653 -30.48 7.39 6.43
C SER A 653 -30.15 6.52 7.66
N GLY A 654 -31.05 6.52 8.64
CA GLY A 654 -30.92 5.73 9.86
C GLY A 654 -30.67 4.24 9.64
N ASP A 655 -31.19 3.66 8.54
CA ASP A 655 -30.94 2.26 8.19
C ASP A 655 -29.46 1.97 7.90
N ARG A 656 -28.76 2.89 7.23
CA ARG A 656 -27.33 2.76 6.92
C ARG A 656 -26.47 2.95 8.17
N ILE A 657 -26.83 3.92 9.01
CA ILE A 657 -26.17 4.15 10.30
C ILE A 657 -26.33 2.93 11.21
N ARG A 658 -27.56 2.44 11.38
CA ARG A 658 -27.85 1.21 12.15
C ARG A 658 -27.10 0.00 11.60
N HIS A 659 -26.95 -0.12 10.28
CA HIS A 659 -26.19 -1.21 9.68
C HIS A 659 -24.71 -1.19 10.12
N GLU A 660 -24.07 -0.02 10.14
CA GLU A 660 -22.70 0.11 10.62
C GLU A 660 -22.59 -0.12 12.14
N PHE A 661 -23.55 0.37 12.95
CA PHE A 661 -23.58 0.04 14.39
C PHE A 661 -23.75 -1.46 14.64
N ASN A 662 -24.58 -2.14 13.87
CA ASN A 662 -24.72 -3.59 13.97
C ASN A 662 -23.40 -4.31 13.72
N ARG A 663 -22.58 -3.81 12.77
CA ARG A 663 -21.22 -4.32 12.54
C ARG A 663 -20.28 -4.00 13.70
N ILE A 664 -20.34 -2.81 14.27
CA ILE A 664 -19.55 -2.44 15.47
C ILE A 664 -19.88 -3.38 16.63
N PHE A 665 -21.15 -3.68 16.87
CA PHE A 665 -21.58 -4.56 17.97
C PHE A 665 -21.28 -6.06 17.74
N GLU A 666 -20.84 -6.44 16.52
CA GLU A 666 -20.30 -7.78 16.21
C GLU A 666 -18.80 -7.88 16.53
N GLU A 667 -18.09 -6.76 16.69
CA GLU A 667 -16.65 -6.74 16.94
C GLU A 667 -16.34 -6.95 18.43
N GLU A 668 -15.16 -7.54 18.71
CA GLU A 668 -14.71 -7.80 20.08
C GLU A 668 -14.50 -6.50 20.88
N LYS A 669 -13.91 -5.48 20.23
CA LYS A 669 -13.61 -4.16 20.82
C LYS A 669 -14.74 -3.14 20.62
N ALA A 670 -15.99 -3.59 20.63
CA ALA A 670 -17.16 -2.72 20.38
C ALA A 670 -17.22 -1.51 21.32
N THR A 671 -16.89 -1.67 22.61
CA THR A 671 -16.90 -0.58 23.60
C THR A 671 -15.89 0.50 23.26
N GLN A 672 -14.64 0.12 22.93
CA GLN A 672 -13.59 1.04 22.48
C GLN A 672 -13.99 1.80 21.21
N MET A 673 -14.68 1.13 20.27
CA MET A 673 -15.21 1.78 19.07
C MET A 673 -16.26 2.85 19.40
N MET A 674 -17.16 2.56 20.34
CA MET A 674 -18.19 3.51 20.76
C MET A 674 -17.62 4.71 21.52
N GLU A 675 -16.68 4.48 22.45
CA GLU A 675 -15.92 5.54 23.13
C GLU A 675 -15.19 6.44 22.13
N ARG A 676 -14.55 5.84 21.13
CA ARG A 676 -13.86 6.58 20.09
C ARG A 676 -14.81 7.42 19.24
N LEU A 677 -15.96 6.87 18.86
CA LEU A 677 -17.00 7.62 18.14
C LEU A 677 -17.53 8.80 18.96
N HIS A 678 -17.72 8.62 20.26
CA HIS A 678 -18.09 9.70 21.18
C HIS A 678 -17.00 10.76 21.26
N SER A 679 -15.72 10.38 21.41
CA SER A 679 -14.59 11.32 21.47
C SER A 679 -14.43 12.19 20.21
N LEU A 680 -14.87 11.67 19.05
CA LEU A 680 -14.87 12.40 17.78
C LEU A 680 -16.15 13.25 17.58
N GLY A 681 -17.11 13.15 18.49
CA GLY A 681 -18.42 13.82 18.43
C GLY A 681 -19.35 13.25 17.34
N VAL A 682 -19.08 12.04 16.86
CA VAL A 682 -19.84 11.43 15.74
C VAL A 682 -21.21 10.95 16.22
N LEU A 683 -21.33 10.47 17.45
CA LEU A 683 -22.61 10.02 18.02
C LEU A 683 -23.59 11.20 18.14
N GLU A 684 -23.11 12.32 18.68
CA GLU A 684 -23.87 13.55 18.87
C GLU A 684 -24.30 14.18 17.54
N ALA A 685 -23.45 14.05 16.51
CA ALA A 685 -23.76 14.50 15.16
C ALA A 685 -24.86 13.64 14.48
N ILE A 686 -25.00 12.36 14.85
CA ILE A 686 -26.12 11.53 14.42
C ILE A 686 -27.40 11.92 15.15
N CYS A 687 -27.32 12.02 16.48
CA CYS A 687 -28.42 12.47 17.33
C CYS A 687 -27.86 12.90 18.69
N ALA A 688 -28.25 14.08 19.16
CA ALA A 688 -27.70 14.68 20.39
C ALA A 688 -27.91 13.83 21.67
N SER A 689 -28.89 12.92 21.67
CA SER A 689 -29.16 12.02 22.79
C SER A 689 -28.30 10.75 22.79
N LEU A 690 -27.54 10.50 21.72
CA LEU A 690 -26.61 9.36 21.63
C LEU A 690 -25.30 9.71 22.32
N LEU A 691 -25.20 9.34 23.59
CA LEU A 691 -23.99 9.48 24.40
C LEU A 691 -23.40 8.12 24.75
N TRP A 692 -22.10 8.08 25.01
CA TRP A 692 -21.40 6.89 25.47
C TRP A 692 -20.44 7.25 26.60
N ASP A 693 -20.58 6.59 27.76
CA ASP A 693 -19.79 6.87 28.96
C ASP A 693 -19.16 5.59 29.54
N ASP A 694 -18.24 5.76 30.49
CA ASP A 694 -17.55 4.64 31.16
C ASP A 694 -18.51 3.69 31.90
N VAL A 695 -19.71 4.16 32.25
CA VAL A 695 -20.73 3.32 32.89
C VAL A 695 -21.35 2.38 31.86
N LEU A 696 -21.69 2.88 30.68
CA LEU A 696 -22.16 2.10 29.55
C LEU A 696 -21.12 1.07 29.09
N THR A 697 -19.84 1.46 29.02
CA THR A 697 -18.75 0.53 28.73
C THR A 697 -18.78 -0.66 29.70
N ARG A 698 -18.78 -0.39 31.02
CA ARG A 698 -18.84 -1.45 32.04
C ARG A 698 -20.11 -2.30 31.95
N GLN A 699 -21.26 -1.69 31.68
CA GLN A 699 -22.54 -2.40 31.56
C GLN A 699 -22.59 -3.32 30.34
N VAL A 700 -22.04 -2.88 29.21
CA VAL A 700 -22.00 -3.66 27.96
C VAL A 700 -20.96 -4.78 28.03
N GLU A 701 -19.81 -4.54 28.66
CA GLU A 701 -18.81 -5.59 28.95
C GLU A 701 -19.33 -6.60 29.97
N GLY A 702 -20.17 -6.17 30.91
CA GLY A 702 -20.84 -7.02 31.88
C GLY A 702 -21.96 -7.91 31.33
N ILE A 703 -22.34 -7.77 30.05
CA ILE A 703 -23.33 -8.67 29.42
C ILE A 703 -22.73 -10.09 29.39
N PRO A 704 -23.39 -11.08 30.03
CA PRO A 704 -22.89 -12.45 30.02
C PRO A 704 -22.72 -12.99 28.59
N GLN A 705 -21.58 -13.63 28.31
CA GLN A 705 -21.38 -14.33 27.03
C GLN A 705 -22.22 -15.63 26.95
N ALA A 706 -22.51 -16.23 28.10
CA ALA A 706 -23.39 -17.39 28.21
C ALA A 706 -24.86 -16.99 28.06
N ALA A 707 -25.72 -17.97 27.75
CA ALA A 707 -27.16 -17.76 27.74
C ALA A 707 -27.63 -17.20 29.10
N PRO A 708 -28.62 -16.28 29.12
CA PRO A 708 -29.23 -15.86 30.36
C PRO A 708 -29.72 -17.08 31.17
N PRO A 709 -29.72 -17.01 32.51
CA PRO A 709 -30.22 -18.10 33.34
C PRO A 709 -31.61 -18.55 32.90
N ALA A 710 -31.89 -19.86 32.96
CA ALA A 710 -33.15 -20.45 32.48
C ALA A 710 -34.41 -19.78 33.07
N ALA A 711 -34.30 -19.27 34.31
CA ALA A 711 -35.33 -18.48 34.98
C ALA A 711 -35.87 -17.32 34.11
N TRP A 712 -35.05 -16.70 33.26
CA TRP A 712 -35.47 -15.59 32.43
C TRP A 712 -36.30 -16.00 31.22
N GLY A 713 -36.21 -17.27 30.77
CA GLY A 713 -36.93 -17.75 29.59
C GLY A 713 -36.54 -17.04 28.27
N LEU A 714 -35.37 -16.39 28.25
CA LEU A 714 -34.87 -15.66 27.08
C LEU A 714 -34.13 -16.60 26.13
N LYS A 715 -34.45 -16.47 24.83
CA LYS A 715 -33.71 -17.16 23.76
C LYS A 715 -32.46 -16.36 23.40
N LEU A 716 -31.46 -17.05 22.84
CA LEU A 716 -30.22 -16.42 22.34
C LEU A 716 -30.46 -15.52 21.11
N GLU A 717 -31.64 -15.57 20.53
CA GLU A 717 -32.05 -14.80 19.37
C GLU A 717 -33.38 -14.09 19.64
N PHE A 718 -33.46 -12.84 19.22
CA PHE A 718 -34.62 -11.97 19.28
C PHE A 718 -34.92 -11.46 17.86
N GLU A 719 -35.99 -11.97 17.24
CA GLU A 719 -36.48 -11.52 15.92
C GLU A 719 -35.41 -11.48 14.81
N GLY A 720 -34.58 -12.51 14.67
CA GLY A 720 -33.51 -12.52 13.67
C GLY A 720 -32.22 -11.82 14.11
N MET A 721 -32.19 -11.24 15.31
CA MET A 721 -31.04 -10.54 15.89
C MET A 721 -30.46 -11.32 17.08
N PRO A 722 -29.12 -11.40 17.25
CA PRO A 722 -28.52 -11.94 18.45
C PRO A 722 -28.98 -11.19 19.71
N LEU A 723 -29.36 -11.91 20.77
CA LEU A 723 -29.84 -11.32 22.03
C LEU A 723 -28.86 -10.28 22.58
N ARG A 724 -27.56 -10.55 22.51
CA ARG A 724 -26.51 -9.61 22.96
C ARG A 724 -26.66 -8.25 22.30
N ARG A 725 -26.95 -8.19 20.99
CA ARG A 725 -27.12 -6.93 20.26
C ARG A 725 -28.37 -6.18 20.71
N ALA A 726 -29.48 -6.89 20.91
CA ALA A 726 -30.70 -6.30 21.44
C ALA A 726 -30.47 -5.72 22.84
N LEU A 727 -29.68 -6.40 23.69
CA LEU A 727 -29.28 -5.89 25.00
C LEU A 727 -28.37 -4.67 24.91
N ILE A 728 -27.40 -4.63 23.99
CA ILE A 728 -26.55 -3.44 23.78
C ILE A 728 -27.41 -2.22 23.44
N TYR A 729 -28.33 -2.33 22.47
CA TYR A 729 -29.24 -1.23 22.15
C TYR A 729 -30.13 -0.84 23.33
N SER A 730 -30.61 -1.83 24.10
CA SER A 730 -31.43 -1.57 25.28
C SER A 730 -30.67 -0.82 26.36
N LEU A 731 -29.49 -1.29 26.74
CA LEU A 731 -28.64 -0.65 27.75
C LEU A 731 -28.19 0.75 27.32
N TRP A 732 -27.82 0.89 26.05
CA TRP A 732 -27.37 2.17 25.49
C TRP A 732 -28.47 3.23 25.52
N LEU A 733 -29.65 2.90 25.02
CA LEU A 733 -30.72 3.88 24.84
C LEU A 733 -31.60 4.05 26.07
N MET A 734 -31.64 3.09 27.00
CA MET A 734 -32.53 3.20 28.17
C MET A 734 -32.11 4.29 29.16
N ARG A 735 -30.85 4.75 29.10
CA ARG A 735 -30.32 5.84 29.94
C ARG A 735 -30.79 7.22 29.49
N VAL A 736 -31.33 7.34 28.29
CA VAL A 736 -31.87 8.60 27.78
C VAL A 736 -33.25 8.82 28.38
N ILE A 737 -33.54 10.05 28.84
CA ILE A 737 -34.83 10.41 29.45
C ILE A 737 -35.99 10.12 28.50
N ASP A 738 -35.80 10.45 27.21
CA ASP A 738 -36.70 10.12 26.13
C ASP A 738 -35.91 9.51 24.95
N PRO A 739 -35.98 8.18 24.72
CA PRO A 739 -35.25 7.52 23.65
C PRO A 739 -35.87 7.74 22.26
N SER A 740 -37.02 8.43 22.15
CA SER A 740 -37.80 8.55 20.91
C SER A 740 -37.00 9.09 19.73
N ASP A 741 -36.17 10.11 19.95
CA ASP A 741 -35.36 10.72 18.89
C ASP A 741 -34.23 9.78 18.42
N ALA A 742 -33.60 9.06 19.35
CA ALA A 742 -32.59 8.05 19.02
C ALA A 742 -33.19 6.85 18.27
N ILE A 743 -34.36 6.37 18.71
CA ILE A 743 -35.12 5.29 18.05
C ILE A 743 -35.46 5.67 16.61
N LYS A 744 -35.91 6.91 16.38
CA LYS A 744 -36.20 7.45 15.04
C LYS A 744 -34.94 7.61 14.20
N ALA A 745 -33.88 8.20 14.75
CA ALA A 745 -32.61 8.44 14.06
C ALA A 745 -31.97 7.13 13.58
N LEU A 746 -32.04 6.06 14.38
CA LEU A 746 -31.54 4.72 14.04
C LEU A 746 -32.57 3.84 13.31
N LYS A 747 -33.81 4.31 13.17
CA LYS A 747 -34.96 3.56 12.65
C LYS A 747 -35.09 2.17 13.26
N LEU A 748 -35.01 2.05 14.58
CA LEU A 748 -35.10 0.74 15.23
C LEU A 748 -36.44 0.06 14.95
N ASN A 749 -36.46 -1.28 14.95
CA ASN A 749 -37.71 -2.00 14.73
C ASN A 749 -38.69 -1.75 15.91
N ILE A 750 -39.99 -1.89 15.65
CA ILE A 750 -41.02 -1.52 16.63
C ILE A 750 -40.92 -2.33 17.92
N ASN A 751 -40.54 -3.60 17.84
CA ASN A 751 -40.46 -4.47 19.02
C ASN A 751 -39.28 -4.12 19.91
N LEU A 752 -38.12 -3.78 19.34
CA LEU A 752 -36.97 -3.27 20.10
C LEU A 752 -37.25 -1.89 20.69
N ALA A 753 -37.94 -1.02 19.96
CA ALA A 753 -38.39 0.28 20.47
C ALA A 753 -39.26 0.11 21.73
N VAL A 754 -40.27 -0.77 21.67
CA VAL A 754 -41.14 -1.09 22.82
C VAL A 754 -40.34 -1.63 24.00
N ILE A 755 -39.32 -2.46 23.76
CA ILE A 755 -38.43 -2.97 24.81
C ILE A 755 -37.64 -1.82 25.46
N ILE A 756 -37.03 -0.94 24.65
CA ILE A 756 -36.23 0.19 25.13
C ILE A 756 -37.11 1.13 25.97
N GLU A 757 -38.27 1.52 25.45
CA GLU A 757 -39.22 2.39 26.15
C GLU A 757 -39.70 1.77 27.47
N ALA A 758 -40.00 0.47 27.46
CA ALA A 758 -40.40 -0.25 28.66
C ALA A 758 -39.24 -0.34 29.68
N ALA A 759 -37.99 -0.48 29.23
CA ALA A 759 -36.80 -0.47 30.08
C ALA A 759 -36.58 0.92 30.70
N CYS A 760 -36.69 2.00 29.92
CA CYS A 760 -36.66 3.39 30.43
C CYS A 760 -37.70 3.62 31.52
N GLN A 761 -38.94 3.18 31.28
CA GLN A 761 -40.01 3.36 32.25
C GLN A 761 -39.77 2.52 33.51
N LEU A 762 -39.35 1.26 33.35
CA LEU A 762 -39.05 0.40 34.49
C LEU A 762 -37.90 0.95 35.33
N GLN A 763 -36.85 1.50 34.72
CA GLN A 763 -35.74 2.11 35.45
C GLN A 763 -36.22 3.29 36.33
N ARG A 764 -37.17 4.09 35.83
CA ARG A 764 -37.80 5.19 36.60
C ARG A 764 -38.72 4.70 37.71
N ASP A 765 -39.46 3.62 37.47
CA ASP A 765 -40.42 3.08 38.43
C ASP A 765 -39.73 2.23 39.52
N LEU A 766 -38.54 1.69 39.24
CA LEU A 766 -37.85 0.73 40.11
C LEU A 766 -37.65 1.21 41.57
N PRO A 767 -37.28 2.48 41.85
CA PRO A 767 -37.19 2.97 43.22
C PRO A 767 -38.50 2.86 44.01
N GLN A 768 -39.65 3.11 43.37
CA GLN A 768 -40.97 2.96 44.01
C GLN A 768 -41.37 1.49 44.17
N LEU A 769 -41.01 0.65 43.20
CA LEU A 769 -41.28 -0.78 43.25
C LEU A 769 -40.52 -1.50 44.38
N ARG A 770 -39.40 -0.95 44.87
CA ARG A 770 -38.63 -1.54 45.98
C ARG A 770 -39.45 -1.70 47.25
N GLU A 771 -40.33 -0.74 47.54
CA GLU A 771 -41.15 -0.72 48.75
C GLU A 771 -42.55 -1.30 48.52
N SER A 772 -42.83 -1.78 47.31
CA SER A 772 -44.12 -2.40 46.96
C SER A 772 -44.15 -3.89 47.31
N PRO A 773 -45.32 -4.46 47.63
CA PRO A 773 -45.46 -5.91 47.80
C PRO A 773 -45.34 -6.67 46.45
N PRO A 774 -45.02 -7.98 46.47
CA PRO A 774 -44.88 -8.81 45.26
C PRO A 774 -46.05 -8.73 44.28
N SER A 775 -47.29 -8.62 44.77
CA SER A 775 -48.51 -8.49 43.95
C SER A 775 -48.49 -7.22 43.09
N VAL A 776 -48.15 -6.07 43.67
CA VAL A 776 -48.04 -4.78 42.99
C VAL A 776 -46.89 -4.79 41.99
N ILE A 777 -45.75 -5.37 42.37
CA ILE A 777 -44.59 -5.52 41.48
C ILE A 777 -44.96 -6.39 40.27
N THR A 778 -45.58 -7.54 40.52
CA THR A 778 -45.97 -8.47 39.46
C THR A 778 -46.99 -7.85 38.52
N ALA A 779 -47.98 -7.12 39.06
CA ALA A 779 -48.96 -6.40 38.24
C ALA A 779 -48.30 -5.33 37.35
N ARG A 780 -47.32 -4.59 37.89
CA ARG A 780 -46.59 -3.57 37.12
C ARG A 780 -45.73 -4.18 36.02
N LEU A 781 -45.04 -5.28 36.32
CA LEU A 781 -44.11 -5.97 35.41
C LEU A 781 -44.81 -6.90 34.42
N TRP A 782 -46.06 -7.31 34.66
CA TRP A 782 -46.81 -8.25 33.82
C TRP A 782 -46.88 -7.85 32.35
N ARG A 783 -46.97 -6.53 32.08
CA ARG A 783 -47.03 -5.96 30.73
C ARG A 783 -45.66 -5.54 30.18
N VAL A 784 -44.59 -5.67 30.97
CA VAL A 784 -43.24 -5.30 30.57
C VAL A 784 -42.60 -6.51 29.88
N PRO A 785 -42.07 -6.36 28.64
CA PRO A 785 -41.35 -7.43 27.98
C PRO A 785 -40.18 -7.93 28.84
N ILE A 786 -40.04 -9.25 28.97
CA ILE A 786 -39.03 -9.84 29.86
C ILE A 786 -37.59 -9.43 29.50
N LEU A 787 -37.32 -9.14 28.22
CA LEU A 787 -36.02 -8.62 27.78
C LEU A 787 -35.72 -7.24 28.39
N ALA A 788 -36.73 -6.37 28.50
CA ALA A 788 -36.59 -5.06 29.14
C ALA A 788 -36.32 -5.20 30.64
N VAL A 789 -37.01 -6.14 31.32
CA VAL A 789 -36.76 -6.46 32.73
C VAL A 789 -35.33 -6.96 32.93
N TYR A 790 -34.85 -7.83 32.04
CA TYR A 790 -33.48 -8.34 32.09
C TYR A 790 -32.43 -7.25 31.82
N ALA A 791 -32.67 -6.36 30.84
CA ALA A 791 -31.79 -5.23 30.57
C ALA A 791 -31.65 -4.31 31.80
N VAL A 792 -32.77 -4.01 32.48
CA VAL A 792 -32.73 -3.24 33.74
C VAL A 792 -31.98 -4.02 34.82
N TYR A 793 -32.24 -5.31 35.00
CA TYR A 793 -31.55 -6.18 35.97
C TYR A 793 -30.02 -6.13 35.84
N LEU A 794 -29.48 -6.07 34.62
CA LEU A 794 -28.04 -5.97 34.38
C LEU A 794 -27.43 -4.64 34.86
N THR A 795 -28.23 -3.59 35.06
CA THR A 795 -27.76 -2.26 35.47
C THR A 795 -28.00 -1.93 36.93
N VAL A 796 -28.90 -2.66 37.59
CA VAL A 796 -29.18 -2.46 39.01
C VAL A 796 -27.97 -2.93 39.81
N GLU A 797 -27.43 -2.11 40.70
CA GLU A 797 -26.31 -2.50 41.57
C GLU A 797 -26.78 -2.98 42.95
N ASP A 798 -27.92 -2.49 43.43
CA ASP A 798 -28.44 -2.84 44.76
C ASP A 798 -29.07 -4.24 44.82
N ALA A 799 -28.80 -4.95 45.93
CA ALA A 799 -29.23 -6.33 46.14
C ALA A 799 -30.76 -6.49 46.14
N ARG A 800 -31.49 -5.52 46.70
CA ARG A 800 -32.96 -5.56 46.80
C ARG A 800 -33.61 -5.47 45.41
N GLY A 801 -33.21 -4.49 44.59
CA GLY A 801 -33.70 -4.35 43.23
C GLY A 801 -33.37 -5.55 42.35
N LYS A 802 -32.14 -6.11 42.45
CA LYS A 802 -31.80 -7.36 41.74
C LYS A 802 -32.68 -8.53 42.16
N SER A 803 -32.88 -8.71 43.47
CA SER A 803 -33.70 -9.79 44.02
C SER A 803 -35.15 -9.70 43.52
N ILE A 804 -35.74 -8.50 43.51
CA ILE A 804 -37.11 -8.27 43.02
C ILE A 804 -37.27 -8.70 41.55
N LEU A 805 -36.37 -8.26 40.67
CA LEU A 805 -36.46 -8.58 39.25
C LEU A 805 -36.20 -10.07 38.98
N LEU A 806 -35.31 -10.70 39.75
CA LEU A 806 -35.02 -12.12 39.67
C LEU A 806 -36.19 -12.98 40.18
N GLU A 807 -36.78 -12.64 41.32
CA GLU A 807 -37.96 -13.32 41.88
C GLU A 807 -39.17 -13.19 40.94
N TYR A 808 -39.35 -12.02 40.33
CA TYR A 808 -40.36 -11.85 39.29
C TYR A 808 -40.13 -12.81 38.11
N ALA A 809 -38.90 -12.85 37.59
CA ALA A 809 -38.55 -13.70 36.45
C ALA A 809 -38.66 -15.20 36.78
N ALA A 810 -38.18 -15.62 37.94
CA ALA A 810 -38.09 -17.02 38.32
C ALA A 810 -39.39 -17.59 38.90
N LYS A 811 -40.15 -16.79 39.65
CA LYS A 811 -41.26 -17.25 40.48
C LYS A 811 -42.55 -16.48 40.22
N TRP A 812 -42.62 -15.19 40.52
CA TRP A 812 -43.91 -14.47 40.61
C TRP A 812 -44.68 -14.41 39.29
N ARG A 813 -44.00 -14.29 38.14
CA ARG A 813 -44.68 -14.29 36.84
C ARG A 813 -45.38 -15.62 36.52
N HIS A 814 -44.99 -16.71 37.18
CA HIS A 814 -45.54 -18.05 37.00
C HIS A 814 -46.62 -18.40 38.03
N VAL A 815 -46.82 -17.55 39.04
CA VAL A 815 -47.87 -17.73 40.05
C VAL A 815 -49.23 -17.32 39.45
N ALA A 816 -50.16 -18.27 39.47
CA ALA A 816 -51.57 -18.08 39.15
C ALA A 816 -52.42 -18.64 40.29
N ALA A 817 -53.60 -18.06 40.51
CA ALA A 817 -54.61 -18.69 41.37
C ALA A 817 -55.00 -20.05 40.78
N ARG A 818 -55.28 -21.05 41.64
CA ARG A 818 -55.78 -22.34 41.16
C ARG A 818 -57.23 -22.23 40.68
N THR A 819 -57.99 -21.35 41.32
CA THR A 819 -59.35 -20.99 40.91
C THR A 819 -59.33 -20.36 39.52
N THR A 820 -60.09 -20.94 38.61
CA THR A 820 -60.27 -20.48 37.23
C THR A 820 -61.62 -19.80 37.05
N GLY A 821 -61.82 -19.14 35.91
CA GLY A 821 -63.13 -18.60 35.55
C GLY A 821 -64.23 -19.66 35.45
N HIS A 822 -63.88 -20.93 35.18
CA HIS A 822 -64.84 -22.03 35.15
C HIS A 822 -65.35 -22.35 36.55
N ASP A 823 -64.46 -22.37 37.55
CA ASP A 823 -64.81 -22.66 38.94
C ASP A 823 -65.73 -21.57 39.54
N LEU A 824 -65.53 -20.31 39.12
CA LEU A 824 -66.43 -19.20 39.48
C LEU A 824 -67.82 -19.32 38.84
N GLN A 825 -67.88 -19.88 37.63
CA GLN A 825 -69.14 -20.09 36.89
C GLN A 825 -69.94 -21.25 37.48
N GLU A 826 -69.28 -22.36 37.84
CA GLU A 826 -69.92 -23.49 38.54
C GLU A 826 -70.51 -23.09 39.90
N ARG A 827 -69.91 -22.08 40.55
CA ARG A 827 -70.39 -21.50 41.81
C ARG A 827 -71.46 -20.41 41.63
N GLY A 828 -72.00 -20.23 40.42
CA GLY A 828 -73.19 -19.41 40.16
C GLY A 828 -72.94 -17.92 39.92
N LEU A 829 -71.70 -17.47 39.78
CA LEU A 829 -71.38 -16.07 39.45
C LEU A 829 -71.60 -15.82 37.94
N PRO A 830 -72.27 -14.72 37.51
CA PRO A 830 -72.39 -14.41 36.09
C PRO A 830 -71.09 -13.77 35.54
N PRO A 831 -70.67 -14.08 34.30
CA PRO A 831 -69.46 -13.52 33.70
C PRO A 831 -69.49 -11.98 33.70
N GLY A 832 -68.46 -11.34 34.25
CA GLY A 832 -68.38 -9.88 34.34
C GLY A 832 -67.10 -9.35 35.01
N PRO A 833 -66.98 -8.03 35.23
CA PRO A 833 -65.79 -7.41 35.81
C PRO A 833 -65.37 -7.99 37.18
N ARG A 834 -66.33 -8.53 37.94
CA ARG A 834 -66.13 -9.16 39.24
C ARG A 834 -65.25 -10.43 39.16
N TYR A 835 -65.25 -11.14 38.02
CA TYR A 835 -64.35 -12.28 37.80
C TYR A 835 -62.90 -11.84 37.85
N ALA A 836 -62.57 -10.77 37.12
CA ALA A 836 -61.21 -10.24 37.08
C ALA A 836 -60.78 -9.75 38.46
N GLN A 837 -61.68 -9.11 39.23
CA GLN A 837 -61.39 -8.65 40.58
C GLN A 837 -61.06 -9.82 41.52
N ILE A 838 -61.88 -10.88 41.54
CA ILE A 838 -61.66 -12.07 42.39
C ILE A 838 -60.37 -12.79 41.99
N LEU A 839 -60.15 -13.05 40.71
CA LEU A 839 -58.95 -13.75 40.24
C LEU A 839 -57.66 -12.93 40.49
N ILE A 840 -57.72 -11.61 40.38
CA ILE A 840 -56.60 -10.72 40.74
C ILE A 840 -56.35 -10.73 42.26
N ALA A 841 -57.40 -10.70 43.08
CA ALA A 841 -57.28 -10.73 44.54
C ALA A 841 -56.67 -12.05 45.03
N LEU A 842 -57.17 -13.19 44.53
CA LEU A 842 -56.62 -14.51 44.84
C LEU A 842 -55.16 -14.64 44.40
N ARG A 843 -54.84 -14.21 43.17
CA ARG A 843 -53.45 -14.20 42.69
C ARG A 843 -52.56 -13.30 43.54
N SER A 844 -53.06 -12.15 43.99
CA SER A 844 -52.31 -11.22 44.85
C SER A 844 -52.02 -11.84 46.21
N ALA A 845 -52.99 -12.55 46.80
CA ALA A 845 -52.82 -13.24 48.08
C ALA A 845 -51.76 -14.36 48.00
N TRP A 846 -51.71 -15.12 46.90
CA TRP A 846 -50.64 -16.09 46.64
C TRP A 846 -49.26 -15.43 46.46
N LEU A 847 -49.21 -14.28 45.78
CA LEU A 847 -47.97 -13.55 45.53
C LEU A 847 -47.39 -12.93 46.80
N ASP A 848 -48.25 -12.38 47.66
CA ASP A 848 -47.87 -11.70 48.90
C ASP A 848 -47.68 -12.67 50.08
N GLY A 849 -47.95 -13.97 49.88
CA GLY A 849 -47.79 -15.01 50.90
C GLY A 849 -48.90 -15.05 51.95
N ALA A 850 -50.04 -14.38 51.69
CA ALA A 850 -51.23 -14.44 52.53
C ALA A 850 -51.99 -15.77 52.37
N VAL A 851 -51.81 -16.44 51.23
CA VAL A 851 -52.31 -17.79 50.94
C VAL A 851 -51.13 -18.67 50.52
N THR A 852 -51.01 -19.83 51.16
CA THR A 852 -49.94 -20.81 50.93
C THR A 852 -50.45 -22.21 50.64
N SER A 853 -51.74 -22.46 50.87
CA SER A 853 -52.41 -23.74 50.62
C SER A 853 -53.73 -23.59 49.86
N GLU A 854 -54.22 -24.69 49.30
CA GLU A 854 -55.49 -24.77 48.58
C GLU A 854 -56.70 -24.49 49.48
N GLU A 855 -56.64 -24.94 50.74
CA GLU A 855 -57.67 -24.69 51.75
C GLU A 855 -57.78 -23.19 52.10
N GLU A 856 -56.63 -22.49 52.17
CA GLU A 856 -56.59 -21.04 52.39
C GLU A 856 -57.09 -20.24 51.18
N GLU A 857 -56.85 -20.71 49.94
CA GLU A 857 -57.40 -20.09 48.73
C GLU A 857 -58.93 -20.22 48.71
N GLU A 858 -59.46 -21.38 49.07
CA GLU A 858 -60.90 -21.64 49.08
C GLU A 858 -61.64 -20.87 50.19
N ALA A 859 -60.99 -20.66 51.34
CA ALA A 859 -61.49 -19.79 52.40
C ALA A 859 -61.58 -18.33 51.93
N LEU A 860 -60.52 -17.80 51.32
CA LEU A 860 -60.49 -16.43 50.79
C LEU A 860 -61.47 -16.24 49.63
N LEU A 861 -61.62 -17.24 48.75
CA LEU A 861 -62.61 -17.23 47.68
C LEU A 861 -64.04 -17.14 48.24
N SER A 862 -64.33 -17.89 49.31
CA SER A 862 -65.65 -17.87 49.96
C SER A 862 -65.97 -16.51 50.59
N GLU A 863 -64.97 -15.86 51.19
CA GLU A 863 -65.08 -14.49 51.73
C GLU A 863 -65.37 -13.46 50.63
N LEU A 864 -64.59 -13.47 49.53
CA LEU A 864 -64.76 -12.57 48.38
C LEU A 864 -66.08 -12.76 47.63
N LEU A 865 -66.66 -13.97 47.67
CA LEU A 865 -67.99 -14.26 47.14
C LEU A 865 -69.09 -13.68 48.05
N GLY A 866 -68.93 -13.80 49.37
CA GLY A 866 -69.87 -13.32 50.40
C GLY A 866 -69.95 -11.79 50.52
N GLU A 867 -68.84 -11.06 50.33
CA GLU A 867 -68.82 -9.58 50.43
C GLU A 867 -69.72 -8.87 49.40
N GLY A 868 -70.08 -9.52 48.29
CA GLY A 868 -70.98 -8.94 47.29
C GLY A 868 -72.46 -9.25 47.46
N GLU A 869 -72.86 -10.08 48.44
CA GLU A 869 -74.28 -10.20 48.84
C GLU A 869 -74.71 -9.09 49.81
N ALA A 870 -73.75 -8.38 50.43
CA ALA A 870 -74.02 -7.27 51.36
C ALA A 870 -74.12 -5.88 50.69
N ALA A 871 -73.84 -5.77 49.38
CA ALA A 871 -73.79 -4.50 48.65
C ALA A 871 -74.71 -4.45 47.40
N SER A 872 -75.69 -5.36 47.30
CA SER A 872 -76.77 -5.30 46.29
C SER A 872 -78.01 -4.58 46.80
#